data_AF-A0AB73I3Y4-F1
#
_entry.id   AF-A0AB73I3Y4-F1
#
_cell.length_a   1.000
_cell.length_b   1.000
_cell.length_c   1.000
_cell.angle_alpha   90.00
_cell.angle_beta   90.00
_cell.angle_gamma   90.00
#
_symmetry.space_group_name_H-M   'P 1'
#
loop_
_entity.id
_entity.type
_entity.pdbx_description
1 polymer ?
#
loop_
_entity_poly.entity_id
_entity_poly.type
_entity_poly.pdbx_seq_one_letter_code
_entity_poly.pdbx_strand_id
1 'polypeptide(L)'
;MALILPLVFTCTQPPLASAGLIALLLFSMGMAAVHARMYLLRLFVVPAIASILGLSLTLGSLLSGVWGFFIGVFSFCLGIALLLTWSARLAFGSSHGVPAGYSTLAQPAKAAAMFRGQSANALMDGQSLAGGLSRSIWQIFSSTPIASSDRWSVPPDLQVVVPSVAAQQVASESVGLDASGHLVLAAPAGGHVLRGEPFLLGQPAPGGYRLWLDDSPTGLILDAGQPVVWREDGQVLICRACPESQPDSYASWLWQADSGWSLAADPWQSLSAEPLLDIAEPSLLDARGVWRRATLRPVMTERPDYGYHLVESREVGQAVAVRLCTPLGGGGRQATTLYLAPMLGQIEPRMTWLRDSADGCHGAFACHIGAWTLDGEWCLDHRVSDCGRYLALFQFAEAPFAPHRLAIADVLAKRVVRLDDVLVGARLLAFRDGTVSLLRVLGRLSEGKDSTPLQRFDQALPELEHTERFVSSRLTGRLYYERAQVAVDAHSLHLLPAWCLTGHAAIAGDNVVLPAPNGRDAAWLFGAGDDCADWPAGGSGAYLLTASGCALTNLAHSMAWSEDGRYLALIRLRHAIDAEPVRLLLLDVAERTMRQVDCQLAAGACALDFDAAGLHVRPAEAEDSSLLSWQELFNSPMQMLIRSGTLWFTAEELSGAASWGSVDARHLEHWRGHQPG
;
A
#
# COMPACT_ATOMS: atom_id res chain seq x y z
N MET A 1 21.51 -12.20 -22.78
CA MET A 1 22.11 -13.55 -22.66
C MET A 1 21.22 -14.53 -21.89
N ALA A 2 20.69 -14.18 -20.71
CA ALA A 2 19.93 -15.09 -19.83
C ALA A 2 18.65 -15.73 -20.42
N LEU A 3 18.01 -15.10 -21.41
CA LEU A 3 16.84 -15.66 -22.12
C LEU A 3 17.23 -16.51 -23.35
N ILE A 4 18.24 -16.07 -24.08
CA ILE A 4 18.58 -16.62 -25.39
C ILE A 4 19.32 -17.95 -25.25
N LEU A 5 20.28 -18.03 -24.32
CA LEU A 5 21.10 -19.22 -24.15
C LEU A 5 20.29 -20.47 -23.71
N PRO A 6 19.39 -20.39 -22.71
CA PRO A 6 18.59 -21.55 -22.29
C PRO A 6 17.55 -21.96 -23.34
N LEU A 7 17.00 -21.00 -24.06
CA LEU A 7 16.06 -21.26 -25.15
C LEU A 7 16.75 -22.01 -26.30
N VAL A 8 17.88 -21.49 -26.80
CA VAL A 8 18.65 -22.12 -27.88
C VAL A 8 19.15 -23.50 -27.47
N PHE A 9 19.61 -23.66 -26.23
CA PHE A 9 20.02 -24.96 -25.71
C PHE A 9 18.85 -25.96 -25.71
N THR A 10 17.68 -25.57 -25.19
CA THR A 10 16.53 -26.49 -25.11
C THR A 10 15.87 -26.79 -26.46
N CYS A 11 16.02 -25.90 -27.44
CA CYS A 11 15.60 -26.13 -28.83
C CYS A 11 16.53 -27.07 -29.62
N THR A 12 17.81 -27.16 -29.24
CA THR A 12 18.82 -27.93 -30.00
C THR A 12 19.15 -29.28 -29.38
N GLN A 13 18.80 -29.48 -28.12
CA GLN A 13 19.10 -30.72 -27.38
C GLN A 13 17.91 -31.70 -27.36
N PRO A 14 18.17 -33.00 -27.16
CA PRO A 14 17.11 -33.99 -26.98
C PRO A 14 16.17 -33.62 -25.82
N PRO A 15 14.87 -33.94 -25.87
CA PRO A 15 13.90 -33.59 -24.83
C PRO A 15 14.32 -33.99 -23.41
N LEU A 16 15.01 -35.12 -23.26
CA LEU A 16 15.53 -35.60 -21.97
C LEU A 16 16.62 -34.67 -21.40
N ALA A 17 17.52 -34.15 -22.24
CA ALA A 17 18.55 -33.20 -21.81
C ALA A 17 17.94 -31.85 -21.42
N SER A 18 16.94 -31.39 -22.18
CA SER A 18 16.17 -30.18 -21.88
C SER A 18 15.38 -30.32 -20.56
N ALA A 19 14.76 -31.48 -20.31
CA ALA A 19 14.11 -31.77 -19.03
C ALA A 19 15.10 -31.79 -17.85
N GLY A 20 16.31 -32.33 -18.07
CA GLY A 20 17.40 -32.31 -17.09
C GLY A 20 17.84 -30.89 -16.71
N LEU A 21 17.96 -29.99 -17.68
CA LEU A 21 18.26 -28.57 -17.42
C LEU A 21 17.14 -27.89 -16.63
N ILE A 22 15.88 -28.12 -17.00
CA ILE A 22 14.73 -27.57 -16.27
C ILE A 22 14.73 -28.08 -14.82
N ALA A 23 14.98 -29.37 -14.59
CA ALA A 23 15.08 -29.95 -13.25
C ALA A 23 16.22 -29.33 -12.44
N LEU A 24 17.39 -29.09 -13.06
CA LEU A 24 18.52 -28.42 -12.41
C LEU A 24 18.21 -26.98 -12.02
N LEU A 25 17.49 -26.24 -12.88
CA LEU A 25 17.05 -24.87 -12.60
C LEU A 25 16.02 -24.85 -11.46
N LEU A 26 15.04 -25.75 -11.46
CA LEU A 26 14.06 -25.89 -10.39
C LEU A 26 14.71 -26.30 -9.06
N PHE A 27 15.72 -27.19 -9.10
CA PHE A 27 16.50 -27.59 -7.93
C PHE A 27 17.33 -26.43 -7.38
N SER A 28 18.01 -25.69 -8.26
CA SER A 28 18.78 -24.49 -7.89
C SER A 28 17.87 -23.43 -7.25
N MET A 29 16.66 -23.27 -7.78
CA MET A 29 15.65 -22.39 -7.22
C MET A 29 15.18 -22.86 -5.82
N GLY A 30 15.01 -24.16 -5.62
CA GLY A 30 14.74 -24.75 -4.31
C GLY A 30 15.88 -24.55 -3.31
N MET A 31 17.13 -24.74 -3.72
CA MET A 31 18.31 -24.51 -2.90
C MET A 31 18.47 -23.04 -2.51
N ALA A 32 18.19 -22.12 -3.43
CA ALA A 32 18.19 -20.68 -3.15
C ALA A 32 17.13 -20.30 -2.10
N ALA A 33 15.94 -20.92 -2.17
CA ALA A 33 14.88 -20.73 -1.18
C ALA A 33 15.26 -21.29 0.20
N VAL A 34 15.85 -22.49 0.26
CA VAL A 34 16.34 -23.11 1.52
C VAL A 34 17.39 -22.24 2.21
N HIS A 35 18.22 -21.53 1.45
CA HIS A 35 19.27 -20.64 1.99
C HIS A 35 18.79 -19.18 2.20
N ALA A 36 17.49 -18.92 2.11
CA ALA A 36 16.89 -17.58 2.25
C ALA A 36 17.47 -16.50 1.32
N ARG A 37 18.06 -16.87 0.19
CA ARG A 37 18.62 -15.94 -0.80
C ARG A 37 17.57 -15.58 -1.87
N MET A 38 16.56 -14.82 -1.48
CA MET A 38 15.40 -14.50 -2.32
C MET A 38 15.76 -13.76 -3.63
N TYR A 39 16.85 -13.00 -3.66
CA TYR A 39 17.32 -12.33 -4.87
C TYR A 39 17.77 -13.33 -5.96
N LEU A 40 18.29 -14.50 -5.56
CA LEU A 40 18.71 -15.56 -6.49
C LEU A 40 17.53 -16.26 -7.17
N LEU A 41 16.32 -16.27 -6.58
CA LEU A 41 15.15 -16.85 -7.24
C LEU A 41 14.83 -16.14 -8.56
N ARG A 42 14.94 -14.81 -8.60
CA ARG A 42 14.68 -14.02 -9.83
C ARG A 42 15.66 -14.37 -10.96
N LEU A 43 16.90 -14.77 -10.61
CA LEU A 43 17.92 -15.19 -11.58
C LEU A 43 17.61 -16.56 -12.23
N PHE A 44 16.80 -17.43 -11.60
CA PHE A 44 16.48 -18.77 -12.13
C PHE A 44 15.11 -18.88 -12.80
N VAL A 45 14.13 -18.04 -12.44
CA VAL A 45 12.78 -18.07 -13.03
C VAL A 45 12.81 -17.79 -14.53
N VAL A 46 13.54 -16.74 -14.95
CA VAL A 46 13.58 -16.33 -16.36
C VAL A 46 14.24 -17.41 -17.25
N PRO A 47 15.39 -18.00 -16.87
CA PRO A 47 15.94 -19.17 -17.57
C PRO A 47 15.01 -20.38 -17.59
N ALA A 48 14.27 -20.66 -16.50
CA ALA A 48 13.35 -21.79 -16.44
C ALA A 48 12.18 -21.63 -17.42
N ILE A 49 11.60 -20.43 -17.52
CA ILE A 49 10.55 -20.12 -18.51
C ILE A 49 11.09 -20.28 -19.94
N ALA A 50 12.29 -19.77 -20.20
CA ALA A 50 12.94 -19.89 -21.51
C ALA A 50 13.20 -21.37 -21.89
N SER A 51 13.63 -22.19 -20.93
CA SER A 51 13.83 -23.62 -21.12
C SER A 51 12.54 -24.40 -21.32
N ILE A 52 11.45 -24.04 -20.62
CA ILE A 52 10.12 -24.62 -20.82
C ILE A 52 9.60 -24.29 -22.22
N LEU A 53 9.76 -23.03 -22.66
CA LEU A 53 9.38 -22.61 -24.01
C LEU A 53 10.16 -23.40 -25.07
N GLY A 54 11.47 -23.53 -24.93
CA GLY A 54 12.28 -24.26 -25.91
C GLY A 54 11.96 -25.76 -25.93
N LEU A 55 11.75 -26.40 -24.76
CA LEU A 55 11.28 -27.78 -24.69
C LEU A 55 9.92 -27.96 -25.38
N SER A 56 9.01 -27.01 -25.21
CA SER A 56 7.67 -27.03 -25.82
C SER A 56 7.73 -26.94 -27.33
N LEU A 57 8.62 -26.09 -27.87
CA LEU A 57 8.88 -26.01 -29.31
C LEU A 57 9.50 -27.30 -29.85
N THR A 58 10.47 -27.89 -29.14
CA THR A 58 11.09 -29.17 -29.52
C THR A 58 10.06 -30.29 -29.54
N LEU A 59 9.23 -30.42 -28.50
CA LEU A 59 8.15 -31.42 -28.43
C LEU A 59 7.11 -31.22 -29.54
N GLY A 60 6.75 -29.98 -29.83
CA GLY A 60 5.85 -29.67 -30.93
C GLY A 60 6.43 -29.99 -32.31
N SER A 61 7.75 -29.86 -32.49
CA SER A 61 8.43 -30.18 -33.75
C SER A 61 8.59 -31.68 -34.03
N LEU A 62 8.51 -32.53 -33.00
CA LEU A 62 8.62 -33.99 -33.15
C LEU A 62 7.40 -34.64 -33.79
N LEU A 63 6.29 -33.91 -33.90
CA LEU A 63 5.03 -34.38 -34.44
C LEU A 63 4.62 -33.50 -35.62
N SER A 64 4.26 -34.12 -36.74
CA SER A 64 3.89 -33.38 -37.95
C SER A 64 2.43 -32.91 -37.89
N GLY A 65 2.18 -31.75 -38.48
CA GLY A 65 0.85 -31.18 -38.65
C GLY A 65 0.26 -30.58 -37.37
N VAL A 66 -1.06 -30.49 -37.32
CA VAL A 66 -1.83 -29.78 -36.29
C VAL A 66 -1.59 -30.35 -34.88
N TRP A 67 -1.27 -31.64 -34.78
CA TRP A 67 -1.00 -32.30 -33.49
C TRP A 67 0.27 -31.80 -32.80
N GLY A 68 1.32 -31.47 -33.57
CA GLY A 68 2.55 -30.88 -33.01
C GLY A 68 2.31 -29.52 -32.37
N PHE A 69 1.45 -28.70 -32.99
CA PHE A 69 1.05 -27.41 -32.42
C PHE A 69 0.34 -27.57 -31.06
N PHE A 70 -0.68 -28.45 -30.98
CA PHE A 70 -1.41 -28.67 -29.74
C PHE A 70 -0.55 -29.23 -28.62
N ILE A 71 0.37 -30.14 -28.94
CA ILE A 71 1.28 -30.74 -27.95
C ILE A 71 2.32 -29.73 -27.47
N GLY A 72 2.83 -28.85 -28.36
CA GLY A 72 3.69 -27.75 -27.96
C GLY A 72 2.98 -26.77 -27.01
N VAL A 73 1.77 -26.33 -27.36
CA VAL A 73 0.98 -25.42 -26.51
C VAL A 73 0.63 -26.04 -25.17
N PHE A 74 0.16 -27.30 -25.17
CA PHE A 74 -0.16 -28.01 -23.94
C PHE A 74 1.06 -28.17 -23.02
N SER A 75 2.21 -28.55 -23.58
CA SER A 75 3.45 -28.70 -22.82
C SER A 75 3.93 -27.38 -22.22
N PHE A 76 3.75 -26.27 -22.95
CA PHE A 76 4.08 -24.94 -22.45
C PHE A 76 3.16 -24.52 -21.30
N CYS A 77 1.84 -24.61 -21.48
CA CYS A 77 0.86 -24.27 -20.46
C CYS A 77 1.05 -25.11 -19.19
N LEU A 78 1.25 -26.42 -19.34
CA LEU A 78 1.52 -27.32 -18.22
C LEU A 78 2.83 -26.97 -17.51
N GLY A 79 3.90 -26.69 -18.26
CA GLY A 79 5.19 -26.30 -17.71
C GLY A 79 5.13 -25.00 -16.91
N ILE A 80 4.42 -23.99 -17.42
CA ILE A 80 4.20 -22.72 -16.72
C ILE A 80 3.34 -22.93 -15.46
N ALA A 81 2.26 -23.72 -15.54
CA ALA A 81 1.41 -24.01 -14.38
C ALA A 81 2.20 -24.72 -13.26
N LEU A 82 3.05 -25.68 -13.60
CA LEU A 82 3.93 -26.36 -12.65
C LEU A 82 4.98 -25.42 -12.07
N LEU A 83 5.57 -24.54 -12.87
CA LEU A 83 6.54 -23.54 -12.40
C LEU A 83 5.90 -22.54 -11.43
N LEU A 84 4.67 -22.08 -11.71
CA LEU A 84 3.91 -21.19 -10.84
C LEU A 84 3.49 -21.89 -9.53
N THR A 85 3.09 -23.16 -9.60
CA THR A 85 2.77 -23.95 -8.41
C THR A 85 4.02 -24.18 -7.55
N TRP A 86 5.16 -24.43 -8.18
CA TRP A 86 6.44 -24.62 -7.51
C TRP A 86 6.96 -23.31 -6.89
N SER A 87 6.86 -22.18 -7.59
CA SER A 87 7.25 -20.88 -7.04
C SER A 87 6.35 -20.46 -5.89
N ALA A 88 5.03 -20.71 -5.98
CA ALA A 88 4.11 -20.53 -4.88
C ALA A 88 4.53 -21.36 -3.66
N ARG A 89 4.85 -22.65 -3.84
CA ARG A 89 5.39 -23.54 -2.79
C ARG A 89 6.70 -23.07 -2.17
N LEU A 90 7.62 -22.50 -2.95
CA LEU A 90 8.85 -21.92 -2.40
C LEU A 90 8.58 -20.58 -1.68
N ALA A 91 7.48 -19.90 -1.99
CA ALA A 91 7.01 -18.69 -1.31
C ALA A 91 6.08 -18.96 -0.10
N PHE A 92 5.78 -20.23 0.24
CA PHE A 92 5.00 -20.65 1.42
C PHE A 92 5.75 -20.48 2.77
N GLY A 93 6.62 -19.47 2.85
CA GLY A 93 7.05 -18.84 4.09
C GLY A 93 6.37 -17.49 4.35
N SER A 94 5.47 -17.03 3.48
CA SER A 94 4.58 -15.91 3.77
C SER A 94 3.33 -16.43 4.49
N SER A 95 3.47 -16.55 5.82
CA SER A 95 2.41 -16.57 6.83
C SER A 95 1.04 -17.12 6.39
N HIS A 96 0.77 -18.42 6.56
CA HIS A 96 -0.53 -18.99 6.97
C HIS A 96 -0.37 -20.49 7.32
N GLY A 97 -0.68 -20.84 8.57
CA GLY A 97 -1.13 -22.16 9.06
C GLY A 97 -0.33 -23.42 8.71
N VAL A 98 0.52 -23.89 9.62
CA VAL A 98 0.99 -25.29 9.66
C VAL A 98 -0.11 -26.17 10.28
N PRO A 99 -0.56 -27.26 9.63
CA PRO A 99 -1.36 -28.28 10.30
C PRO A 99 -0.45 -29.17 11.17
N ALA A 100 -0.89 -29.40 12.39
CA ALA A 100 -0.25 -30.27 13.36
C ALA A 100 -0.18 -31.73 12.87
N GLY A 101 1.00 -32.32 12.96
CA GLY A 101 1.22 -33.76 12.80
C GLY A 101 2.71 -34.06 12.68
N TYR A 102 3.24 -34.75 13.69
CA TYR A 102 4.65 -35.15 13.90
C TYR A 102 5.52 -34.18 14.72
N SER A 103 5.23 -34.14 16.03
CA SER A 103 6.27 -33.96 17.04
C SER A 103 6.93 -35.32 17.29
N THR A 104 8.24 -35.44 17.06
CA THR A 104 9.25 -36.07 17.94
C THR A 104 10.51 -36.37 17.12
N LEU A 105 11.53 -35.52 17.24
CA LEU A 105 12.91 -35.87 17.62
C LEU A 105 13.85 -34.68 17.33
N ALA A 106 14.68 -34.38 18.33
CA ALA A 106 15.82 -33.46 18.34
C ALA A 106 15.54 -31.93 18.34
N GLN A 107 15.37 -31.39 19.56
CA GLN A 107 15.92 -30.08 19.88
C GLN A 107 17.46 -30.12 19.74
N PRO A 108 18.06 -29.03 19.25
CA PRO A 108 18.87 -28.25 20.16
C PRO A 108 18.42 -26.78 20.16
N ALA A 109 17.96 -26.33 21.33
CA ALA A 109 17.95 -24.94 21.69
C ALA A 109 19.40 -24.42 21.81
N LYS A 110 19.58 -23.12 21.50
CA LYS A 110 20.84 -22.31 21.49
C LYS A 110 21.56 -22.20 20.13
N ALA A 111 21.08 -21.28 19.28
CA ALA A 111 21.94 -20.64 18.27
C ALA A 111 21.45 -19.27 17.72
N ALA A 112 20.22 -18.82 18.00
CA ALA A 112 19.65 -17.62 17.36
C ALA A 112 19.43 -16.41 18.30
N ALA A 113 20.15 -16.34 19.42
CA ALA A 113 20.12 -15.20 20.34
C ALA A 113 21.48 -14.45 20.43
N MET A 114 22.38 -14.64 19.44
CA MET A 114 23.76 -14.13 19.52
C MET A 114 24.18 -13.19 18.38
N PHE A 115 23.25 -12.64 17.59
CA PHE A 115 23.56 -11.59 16.62
C PHE A 115 22.47 -10.50 16.59
N ARG A 116 22.28 -9.85 17.74
CA ARG A 116 21.79 -8.46 17.85
C ARG A 116 22.11 -7.95 19.25
N GLY A 117 23.00 -6.97 19.32
CA GLY A 117 23.16 -6.11 20.49
C GLY A 117 24.14 -6.58 21.55
N GLN A 118 25.44 -6.55 21.25
CA GLN A 118 26.48 -6.35 22.28
C GLN A 118 27.78 -5.83 21.66
N SER A 119 27.77 -4.61 21.13
CA SER A 119 28.99 -3.79 20.98
C SER A 119 28.62 -2.31 20.83
N ALA A 120 28.11 -1.70 21.89
CA ALA A 120 27.91 -0.24 21.93
C ALA A 120 28.21 0.40 23.29
N ASN A 121 28.80 -0.33 24.25
CA ASN A 121 29.11 0.21 25.59
C ASN A 121 30.60 0.15 25.96
N ALA A 122 31.51 -0.03 25.01
CA ALA A 122 32.94 -0.05 25.29
C ALA A 122 33.76 0.63 24.19
N LEU A 123 33.37 1.86 23.81
CA LEU A 123 34.27 2.82 23.16
C LEU A 123 33.67 4.24 23.26
N MET A 124 33.30 4.63 24.48
CA MET A 124 33.03 6.03 24.84
C MET A 124 33.99 6.41 25.97
N ASP A 125 35.25 6.60 25.61
CA ASP A 125 36.18 7.44 26.35
C ASP A 125 37.10 8.12 25.33
N GLY A 126 36.58 9.23 24.81
CA GLY A 126 37.23 10.08 23.83
C GLY A 126 36.46 11.39 23.74
N GLN A 127 36.75 12.30 24.66
CA GLN A 127 36.10 13.60 24.76
C GLN A 127 36.28 14.43 23.49
N SER A 128 35.17 14.82 22.88
CA SER A 128 35.08 15.95 21.96
C SER A 128 33.79 16.70 22.26
N LEU A 129 33.93 17.95 22.71
CA LEU A 129 32.86 18.88 23.12
C LEU A 129 31.90 19.29 21.98
N ALA A 130 32.04 18.73 20.77
CA ALA A 130 31.22 19.07 19.61
C ALA A 130 29.92 18.23 19.47
N GLY A 131 29.77 17.11 20.19
CA GLY A 131 28.62 16.19 20.06
C GLY A 131 27.33 16.55 20.83
N GLY A 132 27.31 17.68 21.56
CA GLY A 132 26.15 18.07 22.37
C GLY A 132 24.98 18.66 21.58
N LEU A 133 25.27 19.35 20.47
CA LEU A 133 24.26 19.97 19.61
C LEU A 133 23.56 18.92 18.74
N SER A 134 24.30 17.99 18.12
CA SER A 134 23.71 16.93 17.30
C SER A 134 22.80 15.99 18.10
N ARG A 135 23.11 15.73 19.39
CA ARG A 135 22.22 15.00 20.32
C ARG A 135 20.94 15.72 20.66
N SER A 136 20.98 17.05 20.79
CA SER A 136 19.81 17.87 21.10
C SER A 136 18.87 17.97 19.89
N ILE A 137 19.44 18.09 18.70
CA ILE A 137 18.73 18.08 17.41
C ILE A 137 18.18 16.68 17.11
N TRP A 138 18.96 15.63 17.41
CA TRP A 138 18.43 14.27 17.50
C TRP A 138 17.27 14.27 18.50
N GLN A 139 17.36 14.72 19.74
CA GLN A 139 16.20 14.65 20.65
C GLN A 139 14.95 15.44 20.19
N ILE A 140 15.12 16.51 19.40
CA ILE A 140 14.01 17.30 18.82
C ILE A 140 13.31 16.56 17.66
N PHE A 141 14.03 15.79 16.84
CA PHE A 141 13.49 15.16 15.61
C PHE A 141 13.57 13.62 15.58
N SER A 142 14.45 13.03 16.38
CA SER A 142 14.62 11.60 16.70
C SER A 142 13.89 11.18 17.97
N SER A 143 12.92 11.97 18.42
CA SER A 143 11.73 11.30 18.88
C SER A 143 11.13 10.51 17.69
N THR A 144 11.77 9.41 17.26
CA THR A 144 11.05 8.15 17.36
C THR A 144 10.31 8.29 18.67
N PRO A 145 8.97 8.32 18.70
CA PRO A 145 8.32 8.13 19.95
C PRO A 145 8.94 6.81 20.42
N ILE A 146 9.84 6.88 21.39
CA ILE A 146 9.76 5.96 22.49
C ILE A 146 8.36 6.28 22.95
N ALA A 147 7.36 5.62 22.33
CA ALA A 147 6.00 5.64 22.80
C ALA A 147 6.21 5.48 24.30
N SER A 148 5.82 6.51 25.05
CA SER A 148 6.06 6.55 26.48
C SER A 148 5.67 5.17 26.98
N SER A 149 6.46 4.58 27.88
CA SER A 149 6.36 3.18 28.31
C SER A 149 4.98 2.74 28.82
N ASP A 150 3.99 3.63 28.83
CA ASP A 150 2.55 3.34 28.81
C ASP A 150 2.05 2.79 27.44
N ARG A 151 3.00 2.46 26.55
CA ARG A 151 2.89 1.92 25.19
C ARG A 151 1.80 0.88 25.09
N TRP A 152 0.83 1.09 24.19
CA TRP A 152 0.30 0.07 23.28
C TRP A 152 0.09 -1.32 23.91
N SER A 153 -0.35 -1.35 25.16
CA SER A 153 -0.42 -2.56 25.95
C SER A 153 -1.87 -2.97 25.96
N VAL A 154 -2.13 -4.03 25.21
CA VAL A 154 -3.17 -4.97 25.58
C VAL A 154 -2.94 -5.31 27.06
N PRO A 155 -3.90 -5.10 27.98
CA PRO A 155 -3.76 -5.59 29.34
C PRO A 155 -3.40 -7.08 29.27
N PRO A 156 -2.47 -7.59 30.10
CA PRO A 156 -1.99 -8.98 30.00
C PRO A 156 -3.11 -10.03 30.09
N ASP A 157 -4.30 -9.64 30.57
CA ASP A 157 -5.50 -10.48 30.72
C ASP A 157 -6.46 -10.44 29.52
N LEU A 158 -6.14 -9.69 28.45
CA LEU A 158 -7.06 -9.40 27.34
C LEU A 158 -6.43 -9.76 26.00
N GLN A 159 -6.04 -11.03 25.78
CA GLN A 159 -5.58 -11.47 24.45
C GLN A 159 -6.62 -11.09 23.39
N VAL A 160 -6.28 -10.10 22.57
CA VAL A 160 -6.99 -9.80 21.34
C VAL A 160 -6.64 -10.94 20.39
N VAL A 161 -7.52 -11.94 20.33
CA VAL A 161 -7.61 -12.78 19.14
C VAL A 161 -8.04 -11.82 18.04
N VAL A 162 -7.06 -11.26 17.32
CA VAL A 162 -7.32 -10.75 15.98
C VAL A 162 -7.87 -11.97 15.25
N PRO A 163 -9.15 -11.99 14.84
CA PRO A 163 -9.54 -13.01 13.91
C PRO A 163 -8.68 -12.73 12.69
N SER A 164 -7.68 -13.59 12.45
CA SER A 164 -7.42 -13.98 11.07
C SER A 164 -8.81 -14.18 10.48
N VAL A 165 -9.07 -13.55 9.35
CA VAL A 165 -10.21 -13.89 8.50
C VAL A 165 -9.93 -15.30 7.93
N ALA A 166 -9.68 -16.27 8.81
CA ALA A 166 -10.11 -17.64 8.64
C ALA A 166 -11.61 -17.47 8.47
N ALA A 167 -12.03 -17.60 7.22
CA ALA A 167 -13.40 -17.63 6.82
C ALA A 167 -14.21 -18.38 7.89
N GLN A 168 -14.97 -17.65 8.69
CA GLN A 168 -16.25 -18.18 9.14
C GLN A 168 -17.10 -18.23 7.86
N GLN A 169 -16.78 -19.24 7.03
CA GLN A 169 -17.78 -20.12 6.46
C GLN A 169 -18.61 -20.60 7.65
N VAL A 170 -19.55 -19.76 8.10
CA VAL A 170 -20.86 -20.31 8.41
C VAL A 170 -21.20 -21.05 7.14
N ALA A 171 -21.23 -22.37 7.25
CA ALA A 171 -21.47 -23.26 6.14
C ALA A 171 -22.58 -22.64 5.31
N SER A 172 -22.24 -22.25 4.07
CA SER A 172 -23.25 -22.25 3.03
C SER A 172 -23.72 -23.69 3.03
N GLU A 173 -24.81 -23.96 3.78
CA GLU A 173 -25.50 -25.23 3.68
C GLU A 173 -25.65 -25.48 2.19
N SER A 174 -25.09 -26.61 1.76
CA SER A 174 -25.19 -27.11 0.41
C SER A 174 -26.58 -26.80 -0.11
N VAL A 175 -26.65 -25.98 -1.16
CA VAL A 175 -27.86 -25.72 -1.94
C VAL A 175 -28.59 -27.06 -2.03
N GLY A 176 -29.77 -27.14 -1.38
CA GLY A 176 -30.50 -28.38 -1.17
C GLY A 176 -31.02 -28.90 -2.49
N LEU A 177 -30.15 -29.52 -3.29
CA LEU A 177 -30.51 -30.13 -4.55
C LEU A 177 -30.99 -31.54 -4.26
N ASP A 178 -32.17 -31.89 -4.76
CA ASP A 178 -32.61 -33.27 -4.77
C ASP A 178 -31.86 -34.08 -5.85
N ALA A 179 -32.07 -35.40 -5.87
CA ALA A 179 -31.43 -36.30 -6.83
C ALA A 179 -31.77 -36.00 -8.30
N SER A 180 -32.80 -35.20 -8.55
CA SER A 180 -33.25 -34.73 -9.86
C SER A 180 -32.74 -33.32 -10.22
N GLY A 181 -31.96 -32.70 -9.33
CA GLY A 181 -31.40 -31.36 -9.54
C GLY A 181 -32.38 -30.22 -9.28
N HIS A 182 -33.53 -30.47 -8.64
CA HIS A 182 -34.41 -29.41 -8.17
C HIS A 182 -33.89 -28.82 -6.87
N LEU A 183 -34.03 -27.51 -6.72
CA LEU A 183 -33.78 -26.83 -5.47
C LEU A 183 -34.94 -27.12 -4.50
N VAL A 184 -34.65 -27.53 -3.27
CA VAL A 184 -35.62 -27.69 -2.19
C VAL A 184 -35.01 -27.13 -0.92
N LEU A 185 -35.59 -26.03 -0.43
CA LEU A 185 -35.17 -25.32 0.77
C LEU A 185 -36.37 -25.19 1.70
N ALA A 186 -36.42 -26.05 2.72
CA ALA A 186 -37.41 -25.94 3.79
C ALA A 186 -37.07 -24.78 4.72
N ALA A 187 -38.09 -24.07 5.20
CA ALA A 187 -37.91 -23.08 6.23
C ALA A 187 -37.40 -23.74 7.53
N PRO A 188 -36.54 -23.08 8.32
CA PRO A 188 -35.98 -23.65 9.56
C PRO A 188 -37.06 -23.97 10.60
N ALA A 189 -38.11 -23.16 10.64
CA ALA A 189 -39.30 -23.37 11.45
C ALA A 189 -40.54 -23.03 10.61
N GLY A 190 -41.69 -23.61 10.95
CA GLY A 190 -42.88 -23.49 10.11
C GLY A 190 -42.84 -24.41 8.87
N GLY A 191 -44.01 -24.73 8.34
CA GLY A 191 -44.17 -25.73 7.27
C GLY A 191 -43.86 -25.22 5.86
N HIS A 192 -43.18 -24.09 5.71
CA HIS A 192 -42.96 -23.46 4.41
C HIS A 192 -41.80 -24.12 3.64
N VAL A 193 -41.97 -24.32 2.34
CA VAL A 193 -40.95 -24.93 1.48
C VAL A 193 -40.80 -24.14 0.19
N LEU A 194 -39.58 -23.66 -0.07
CA LEU A 194 -39.20 -23.09 -1.36
C LEU A 194 -38.65 -24.19 -2.26
N ARG A 195 -39.26 -24.38 -3.42
CA ARG A 195 -38.84 -25.32 -4.46
C ARG A 195 -38.39 -24.56 -5.69
N GLY A 196 -37.36 -25.04 -6.38
CA GLY A 196 -36.86 -24.47 -7.62
C GLY A 196 -36.81 -25.51 -8.73
N GLU A 197 -37.53 -25.26 -9.81
CA GLU A 197 -37.50 -26.09 -11.01
C GLU A 197 -36.40 -25.61 -11.97
N PRO A 198 -35.51 -26.49 -12.45
CA PRO A 198 -34.44 -26.10 -13.37
C PRO A 198 -34.96 -25.33 -14.60
N PHE A 199 -34.38 -24.17 -14.87
CA PHE A 199 -34.69 -23.34 -16.02
C PHE A 199 -33.46 -23.21 -16.93
N LEU A 200 -33.61 -23.59 -18.20
CA LEU A 200 -32.52 -23.57 -19.19
C LEU A 200 -32.51 -22.24 -19.95
N LEU A 201 -31.57 -21.36 -19.59
CA LEU A 201 -31.21 -20.19 -20.38
C LEU A 201 -30.15 -20.58 -21.44
N GLY A 202 -30.58 -21.30 -22.48
CA GLY A 202 -29.79 -21.47 -23.73
C GLY A 202 -28.44 -22.20 -23.65
N GLN A 203 -28.06 -22.80 -22.52
CA GLN A 203 -26.84 -23.61 -22.35
C GLN A 203 -27.13 -24.95 -21.66
N PRO A 204 -26.23 -25.97 -21.75
CA PRO A 204 -26.51 -27.33 -21.28
C PRO A 204 -26.51 -27.54 -19.75
N ALA A 205 -26.33 -26.48 -18.95
CA ALA A 205 -26.52 -26.48 -17.50
C ALA A 205 -27.69 -25.55 -17.14
N PRO A 206 -28.47 -25.81 -16.06
CA PRO A 206 -29.51 -24.88 -15.65
C PRO A 206 -28.87 -23.52 -15.35
N GLY A 207 -29.31 -22.50 -16.10
CA GLY A 207 -28.88 -21.12 -15.89
C GLY A 207 -29.51 -20.51 -14.64
N GLY A 208 -30.58 -21.15 -14.12
CA GLY A 208 -31.27 -20.77 -12.89
C GLY A 208 -32.43 -21.73 -12.55
N TYR A 209 -33.27 -21.33 -11.61
CA TYR A 209 -34.41 -22.09 -11.08
C TYR A 209 -35.67 -21.22 -11.04
N ARG A 210 -36.79 -21.73 -11.57
CA ARG A 210 -38.12 -21.13 -11.36
C ARG A 210 -38.61 -21.46 -9.96
N LEU A 211 -38.92 -20.42 -9.18
CA LEU A 211 -39.24 -20.55 -7.78
C LEU A 211 -40.73 -20.81 -7.54
N TRP A 212 -41.00 -21.78 -6.69
CA TRP A 212 -42.31 -22.13 -6.13
C TRP A 212 -42.23 -22.06 -4.61
N LEU A 213 -43.23 -21.50 -3.96
CA LEU A 213 -43.33 -21.45 -2.50
C LEU A 213 -44.63 -22.11 -2.08
N ASP A 214 -44.57 -23.15 -1.25
CA ASP A 214 -45.73 -23.96 -0.82
C ASP A 214 -46.60 -24.41 -2.00
N ASP A 215 -45.94 -24.95 -3.02
CA ASP A 215 -46.54 -25.40 -4.29
C ASP A 215 -47.27 -24.31 -5.09
N SER A 216 -47.06 -23.03 -4.76
CA SER A 216 -47.55 -21.88 -5.53
C SER A 216 -46.42 -21.23 -6.35
N PRO A 217 -46.63 -20.93 -7.65
CA PRO A 217 -45.60 -20.32 -8.47
C PRO A 217 -45.37 -18.87 -8.03
N THR A 218 -44.10 -18.47 -7.90
CA THR A 218 -43.75 -17.11 -7.47
C THR A 218 -43.57 -16.14 -8.65
N GLY A 219 -43.35 -16.67 -9.86
CA GLY A 219 -42.99 -15.90 -11.04
C GLY A 219 -41.57 -15.33 -11.02
N LEU A 220 -40.72 -15.85 -10.13
CA LEU A 220 -39.31 -15.45 -9.97
C LEU A 220 -38.36 -16.54 -10.44
N ILE A 221 -37.24 -16.12 -11.03
CA ILE A 221 -36.12 -16.96 -11.43
C ILE A 221 -34.91 -16.64 -10.54
N LEU A 222 -34.36 -17.66 -9.91
CA LEU A 222 -33.14 -17.60 -9.09
C LEU A 222 -31.95 -18.12 -9.91
N ASP A 223 -30.86 -17.36 -10.00
CA ASP A 223 -29.64 -17.86 -10.64
C ASP A 223 -28.99 -18.97 -9.83
N ALA A 224 -28.33 -19.89 -10.55
CA ALA A 224 -27.58 -20.96 -9.91
C ALA A 224 -26.49 -20.38 -8.98
N GLY A 225 -26.49 -20.80 -7.71
CA GLY A 225 -25.52 -20.37 -6.71
C GLY A 225 -25.88 -19.09 -5.94
N GLN A 226 -27.01 -18.43 -6.26
CA GLN A 226 -27.49 -17.30 -5.46
C GLN A 226 -28.01 -17.76 -4.09
N PRO A 227 -27.72 -17.02 -3.00
CA PRO A 227 -28.18 -17.40 -1.67
C PRO A 227 -29.68 -17.13 -1.50
N VAL A 228 -30.31 -18.03 -0.77
CA VAL A 228 -31.68 -17.90 -0.27
C VAL A 228 -31.61 -17.96 1.25
N VAL A 229 -32.11 -16.93 1.92
CA VAL A 229 -31.95 -16.78 3.37
C VAL A 229 -33.32 -16.71 4.03
N TRP A 230 -33.60 -17.70 4.87
CA TRP A 230 -34.76 -17.72 5.75
C TRP A 230 -34.45 -17.04 7.08
N ARG A 231 -35.46 -16.41 7.67
CA ARG A 231 -35.45 -16.04 9.09
C ARG A 231 -35.65 -17.32 9.93
N GLU A 232 -35.13 -17.35 11.15
CA GLU A 232 -35.19 -18.55 12.02
C GLU A 232 -36.62 -19.03 12.30
N ASP A 233 -37.61 -18.13 12.33
CA ASP A 233 -39.02 -18.48 12.51
C ASP A 233 -39.72 -18.97 11.23
N GLY A 234 -39.00 -18.94 10.10
CA GLY A 234 -39.47 -19.30 8.77
C GLY A 234 -40.62 -18.45 8.23
N GLN A 235 -40.91 -17.31 8.85
CA GLN A 235 -42.00 -16.42 8.42
C GLN A 235 -41.55 -15.39 7.39
N VAL A 236 -40.23 -15.27 7.16
CA VAL A 236 -39.65 -14.32 6.22
C VAL A 236 -38.51 -14.96 5.45
N LEU A 237 -38.44 -14.66 4.16
CA LEU A 237 -37.45 -15.15 3.23
C LEU A 237 -36.91 -14.00 2.37
N ILE A 238 -35.62 -14.02 2.08
CA ILE A 238 -35.00 -13.12 1.10
C ILE A 238 -34.10 -13.86 0.12
N CYS A 239 -34.16 -13.46 -1.15
CA CYS A 239 -33.26 -13.94 -2.21
C CYS A 239 -33.05 -12.89 -3.28
N ARG A 240 -31.99 -13.02 -4.09
CA ARG A 240 -31.80 -12.23 -5.31
C ARG A 240 -32.32 -12.99 -6.51
N ALA A 241 -33.34 -12.45 -7.17
CA ALA A 241 -34.03 -13.11 -8.28
C ALA A 241 -34.48 -12.08 -9.33
N CYS A 242 -34.78 -12.54 -10.55
CA CYS A 242 -35.40 -11.74 -11.59
C CYS A 242 -36.82 -12.24 -11.90
N PRO A 243 -37.76 -11.38 -12.32
CA PRO A 243 -39.08 -11.83 -12.77
C PRO A 243 -38.97 -12.69 -14.03
N GLU A 244 -39.82 -13.72 -14.18
CA GLU A 244 -39.90 -14.54 -15.39
C GLU A 244 -40.21 -13.73 -16.66
N SER A 245 -40.94 -12.62 -16.51
CA SER A 245 -41.24 -11.70 -17.61
C SER A 245 -40.07 -10.81 -18.02
N GLN A 246 -39.01 -10.70 -17.19
CA GLN A 246 -37.86 -9.81 -17.36
C GLN A 246 -36.58 -10.47 -16.84
N PRO A 247 -36.03 -11.47 -17.57
CA PRO A 247 -34.94 -12.33 -17.09
C PRO A 247 -33.60 -11.62 -16.83
N ASP A 248 -33.45 -10.35 -17.22
CA ASP A 248 -32.22 -9.57 -16.99
C ASP A 248 -32.32 -8.58 -15.80
N SER A 249 -33.48 -8.51 -15.11
CA SER A 249 -33.74 -7.54 -14.05
C SER A 249 -33.61 -8.16 -12.65
N TYR A 250 -32.38 -8.39 -12.19
CA TYR A 250 -32.13 -8.97 -10.86
C TYR A 250 -32.30 -7.93 -9.75
N ALA A 251 -33.13 -8.28 -8.77
CA ALA A 251 -33.34 -7.49 -7.56
C ALA A 251 -33.40 -8.39 -6.32
N SER A 252 -33.27 -7.78 -5.14
CA SER A 252 -33.59 -8.48 -3.88
C SER A 252 -35.10 -8.56 -3.70
N TRP A 253 -35.64 -9.75 -3.48
CA TRP A 253 -37.05 -10.02 -3.22
C TRP A 253 -37.24 -10.51 -1.79
N LEU A 254 -38.16 -9.88 -1.07
CA LEU A 254 -38.53 -10.21 0.30
C LEU A 254 -39.93 -10.82 0.31
N TRP A 255 -40.04 -12.04 0.82
CA TRP A 255 -41.32 -12.67 1.13
C TRP A 255 -41.58 -12.63 2.63
N GLN A 256 -42.82 -12.33 3.01
CA GLN A 256 -43.30 -12.43 4.38
C GLN A 256 -44.63 -13.19 4.37
N ALA A 257 -44.83 -14.09 5.33
CA ALA A 257 -46.04 -14.92 5.39
C ALA A 257 -47.34 -14.08 5.37
N ASP A 258 -47.34 -12.93 6.06
CA ASP A 258 -48.52 -12.07 6.20
C ASP A 258 -48.78 -11.17 4.97
N SER A 259 -47.76 -10.88 4.15
CA SER A 259 -47.85 -9.87 3.07
C SER A 259 -47.42 -10.37 1.69
N GLY A 260 -46.93 -11.59 1.58
CA GLY A 260 -46.41 -12.16 0.34
C GLY A 260 -45.09 -11.55 -0.14
N TRP A 261 -44.83 -11.69 -1.44
CA TRP A 261 -43.62 -11.21 -2.10
C TRP A 261 -43.66 -9.70 -2.35
N SER A 262 -42.53 -9.05 -2.09
CA SER A 262 -42.30 -7.63 -2.35
C SER A 262 -40.86 -7.40 -2.78
N LEU A 263 -40.62 -6.32 -3.53
CA LEU A 263 -39.25 -5.87 -3.80
C LEU A 263 -38.64 -5.33 -2.51
N ALA A 264 -37.48 -5.88 -2.13
CA ALA A 264 -36.71 -5.30 -1.04
C ALA A 264 -36.07 -3.99 -1.52
N ALA A 265 -36.14 -2.94 -0.71
CA ALA A 265 -35.48 -1.69 -1.02
C ALA A 265 -33.97 -1.88 -1.19
N ASP A 266 -33.38 -1.20 -2.17
CA ASP A 266 -31.93 -1.11 -2.30
C ASP A 266 -31.36 -0.53 -0.99
N PRO A 267 -30.49 -1.26 -0.27
CA PRO A 267 -30.00 -0.83 1.03
C PRO A 267 -29.21 0.48 0.96
N TRP A 268 -28.62 0.82 -0.19
CA TRP A 268 -27.66 1.92 -0.24
C TRP A 268 -27.58 2.60 -1.59
N GLN A 269 -27.60 3.93 -1.58
CA GLN A 269 -27.24 4.74 -2.73
C GLN A 269 -25.92 5.47 -2.44
N SER A 270 -24.89 5.14 -3.21
CA SER A 270 -23.57 5.78 -3.09
C SER A 270 -23.64 7.20 -3.66
N LEU A 271 -23.08 8.16 -2.93
CA LEU A 271 -22.91 9.53 -3.43
C LEU A 271 -21.55 9.67 -4.13
N SER A 272 -21.46 10.65 -5.02
CA SER A 272 -20.35 10.78 -6.00
C SER A 272 -18.97 10.96 -5.38
N ALA A 273 -18.88 11.50 -4.17
CA ALA A 273 -17.62 11.82 -3.51
C ALA A 273 -17.39 11.04 -2.21
N GLU A 274 -18.23 10.03 -1.94
CA GLU A 274 -18.07 9.09 -0.83
C GLU A 274 -17.34 7.81 -1.23
N PRO A 275 -16.68 7.13 -0.27
CA PRO A 275 -16.11 5.81 -0.52
C PRO A 275 -17.17 4.85 -1.11
N LEU A 276 -16.80 4.11 -2.14
CA LEU A 276 -17.71 3.20 -2.83
C LEU A 276 -18.00 1.98 -1.95
N LEU A 277 -19.28 1.66 -1.77
CA LEU A 277 -19.70 0.49 -1.02
C LEU A 277 -20.05 -0.66 -1.96
N ASP A 278 -19.23 -1.70 -1.96
CA ASP A 278 -19.44 -2.93 -2.72
C ASP A 278 -20.22 -3.92 -1.86
N ILE A 279 -21.54 -3.99 -2.08
CA ILE A 279 -22.48 -4.74 -1.25
C ILE A 279 -22.67 -6.15 -1.81
N ALA A 280 -22.36 -7.15 -1.00
CA ALA A 280 -22.58 -8.54 -1.32
C ALA A 280 -24.06 -8.94 -1.13
N GLU A 281 -24.36 -10.16 -1.57
CA GLU A 281 -25.69 -10.76 -1.42
C GLU A 281 -26.14 -10.89 0.05
N PRO A 282 -27.46 -11.00 0.31
CA PRO A 282 -27.99 -11.26 1.63
C PRO A 282 -27.32 -12.46 2.29
N SER A 283 -26.89 -12.28 3.54
CA SER A 283 -26.12 -13.29 4.29
C SER A 283 -26.82 -13.79 5.54
N LEU A 284 -27.70 -12.98 6.13
CA LEU A 284 -28.46 -13.31 7.34
C LEU A 284 -29.76 -12.50 7.36
N LEU A 285 -30.80 -13.07 7.96
CA LEU A 285 -32.10 -12.45 8.14
C LEU A 285 -32.56 -12.67 9.59
N ASP A 286 -32.73 -11.59 10.34
CA ASP A 286 -33.16 -11.64 11.75
C ASP A 286 -34.30 -10.66 12.03
N ALA A 287 -34.68 -10.52 13.30
CA ALA A 287 -35.73 -9.60 13.73
C ALA A 287 -35.38 -8.12 13.47
N ARG A 288 -34.09 -7.77 13.34
CA ARG A 288 -33.65 -6.40 13.05
C ARG A 288 -33.75 -6.10 11.55
N GLY A 289 -33.48 -7.10 10.72
CA GLY A 289 -33.71 -7.02 9.28
C GLY A 289 -32.76 -7.87 8.46
N VAL A 290 -32.50 -7.39 7.25
CA VAL A 290 -31.63 -8.06 6.28
C VAL A 290 -30.19 -7.63 6.50
N TRP A 291 -29.31 -8.61 6.67
CA TRP A 291 -27.87 -8.40 6.84
C TRP A 291 -27.10 -8.72 5.56
N ARG A 292 -26.29 -7.75 5.13
CA ARG A 292 -25.38 -7.89 3.99
C ARG A 292 -23.95 -7.62 4.44
N ARG A 293 -23.01 -8.38 3.89
CA ARG A 293 -21.59 -8.02 3.96
C ARG A 293 -21.32 -6.99 2.88
N ALA A 294 -20.40 -6.08 3.13
CA ALA A 294 -19.93 -5.16 2.11
C ALA A 294 -18.48 -4.81 2.33
N THR A 295 -17.88 -4.26 1.29
CA THR A 295 -16.53 -3.73 1.35
C THR A 295 -16.58 -2.25 1.00
N LEU A 296 -16.10 -1.42 1.93
CA LEU A 296 -15.90 0.00 1.71
C LEU A 296 -14.58 0.20 0.98
N ARG A 297 -14.66 0.55 -0.30
CA ARG A 297 -13.51 0.90 -1.12
C ARG A 297 -13.27 2.40 -1.03
N PRO A 298 -12.02 2.85 -0.91
CA PRO A 298 -11.72 4.28 -0.98
C PRO A 298 -12.25 4.88 -2.28
N VAL A 299 -12.59 6.17 -2.26
CA VAL A 299 -13.02 6.90 -3.46
C VAL A 299 -11.96 6.73 -4.55
N MET A 300 -12.31 6.05 -5.63
CA MET A 300 -11.44 5.97 -6.81
C MET A 300 -11.47 7.35 -7.49
N THR A 301 -10.45 8.15 -7.25
CA THR A 301 -10.22 9.38 -8.03
C THR A 301 -9.86 9.00 -9.46
N GLU A 302 -10.12 9.86 -10.44
CA GLU A 302 -9.91 9.54 -11.86
C GLU A 302 -8.45 9.26 -12.29
N ARG A 303 -7.48 9.41 -11.37
CA ARG A 303 -6.12 8.83 -11.41
C ARG A 303 -5.51 9.00 -10.00
N PRO A 304 -5.62 8.02 -9.08
CA PRO A 304 -4.88 8.08 -7.83
C PRO A 304 -3.36 7.90 -8.06
N ASP A 305 -2.96 7.58 -9.29
CA ASP A 305 -1.57 7.31 -9.68
C ASP A 305 -0.74 8.60 -9.85
N TYR A 306 -1.36 9.77 -9.69
CA TYR A 306 -0.72 11.06 -9.85
C TYR A 306 -0.41 11.75 -8.50
N GLY A 307 0.85 11.62 -8.08
CA GLY A 307 1.37 12.16 -6.82
C GLY A 307 2.54 11.33 -6.29
N TYR A 308 3.06 11.69 -5.13
CA TYR A 308 4.34 11.15 -4.63
C TYR A 308 4.13 10.07 -3.57
N HIS A 309 4.90 8.97 -3.66
CA HIS A 309 4.75 7.75 -2.85
C HIS A 309 3.41 7.00 -3.05
N LEU A 310 2.91 6.96 -4.28
CA LEU A 310 1.64 6.29 -4.63
C LEU A 310 1.84 4.92 -5.32
N VAL A 311 3.06 4.61 -5.76
CA VAL A 311 3.32 3.50 -6.72
C VAL A 311 3.68 2.16 -6.07
N GLU A 312 4.04 2.11 -4.78
CA GLU A 312 4.12 0.82 -4.08
C GLU A 312 2.76 0.14 -3.87
N SER A 313 1.65 0.81 -4.20
CA SER A 313 0.32 0.29 -3.92
C SER A 313 -0.56 0.26 -5.18
N ARG A 314 -0.60 -0.90 -5.84
CA ARG A 314 -1.87 -1.42 -6.40
C ARG A 314 -3.00 -1.52 -5.34
N GLU A 315 -2.69 -1.19 -4.09
CA GLU A 315 -3.54 -1.09 -2.91
C GLU A 315 -3.68 0.37 -2.41
N VAL A 316 -3.98 1.34 -3.27
CA VAL A 316 -4.38 2.68 -2.79
C VAL A 316 -5.64 2.51 -1.95
N GLY A 317 -5.45 2.49 -0.62
CA GLY A 317 -6.44 2.29 0.43
C GLY A 317 -6.95 0.86 0.51
N GLN A 318 -6.52 0.14 1.56
CA GLN A 318 -7.05 -1.19 1.85
C GLN A 318 -8.56 -1.09 2.06
N ALA A 319 -9.29 -1.87 1.27
CA ALA A 319 -10.74 -1.92 1.35
C ALA A 319 -11.15 -2.43 2.74
N VAL A 320 -12.15 -1.79 3.35
CA VAL A 320 -12.56 -2.09 4.73
C VAL A 320 -13.82 -2.94 4.71
N ALA A 321 -13.79 -4.10 5.37
CA ALA A 321 -14.99 -4.92 5.52
C ALA A 321 -15.97 -4.24 6.47
N VAL A 322 -17.24 -4.16 6.05
CA VAL A 322 -18.35 -3.62 6.84
C VAL A 322 -19.58 -4.52 6.67
N ARG A 323 -20.58 -4.34 7.54
CA ARG A 323 -21.88 -5.01 7.41
C ARG A 323 -22.99 -3.98 7.36
N LEU A 324 -24.02 -4.26 6.59
CA LEU A 324 -25.24 -3.44 6.52
C LEU A 324 -26.38 -4.22 7.15
N CYS A 325 -27.21 -3.54 7.94
CA CYS A 325 -28.50 -4.02 8.38
C CYS A 325 -29.58 -3.09 7.87
N THR A 326 -30.44 -3.60 6.99
CA THR A 326 -31.59 -2.86 6.44
C THR A 326 -32.87 -3.41 7.07
N PRO A 327 -33.70 -2.57 7.70
CA PRO A 327 -34.93 -3.03 8.33
C PRO A 327 -35.92 -3.58 7.28
N LEU A 328 -36.76 -4.52 7.69
CA LEU A 328 -37.72 -5.20 6.80
C LEU A 328 -38.74 -4.24 6.18
N GLY A 329 -39.06 -3.14 6.87
CA GLY A 329 -39.96 -2.09 6.38
C GLY A 329 -39.38 -1.23 5.23
N GLY A 330 -38.13 -1.44 4.83
CA GLY A 330 -37.46 -0.66 3.79
C GLY A 330 -36.93 0.69 4.31
N GLY A 331 -36.70 1.62 3.38
CA GLY A 331 -36.20 2.99 3.68
C GLY A 331 -34.78 3.29 3.19
N GLY A 332 -34.20 2.40 2.38
CA GLY A 332 -32.92 2.59 1.70
C GLY A 332 -31.77 3.00 2.63
N ARG A 333 -30.93 3.91 2.16
CA ARG A 333 -29.77 4.43 2.91
C ARG A 333 -30.16 5.03 4.27
N GLN A 334 -31.28 5.74 4.34
CA GLN A 334 -31.71 6.48 5.54
C GLN A 334 -32.08 5.55 6.69
N ALA A 335 -32.60 4.36 6.37
CA ALA A 335 -32.99 3.36 7.36
C ALA A 335 -31.91 2.30 7.61
N THR A 336 -30.86 2.26 6.78
CA THR A 336 -29.81 1.24 6.85
C THR A 336 -28.73 1.64 7.85
N THR A 337 -28.39 0.71 8.75
CA THR A 337 -27.29 0.88 9.71
C THR A 337 -26.04 0.17 9.20
N LEU A 338 -24.92 0.87 9.19
CA LEU A 338 -23.59 0.32 8.91
C LEU A 338 -22.93 -0.14 10.20
N TYR A 339 -22.35 -1.33 10.19
CA TYR A 339 -21.54 -1.88 11.27
C TYR A 339 -20.10 -1.98 10.80
N LEU A 340 -19.21 -1.36 11.58
CA LEU A 340 -17.77 -1.32 11.31
C LEU A 340 -17.09 -2.56 11.89
N ALA A 341 -15.80 -2.73 11.61
CA ALA A 341 -15.01 -3.80 12.19
C ALA A 341 -15.07 -3.78 13.74
N PRO A 342 -15.18 -4.96 14.40
CA PRO A 342 -15.27 -5.03 15.84
C PRO A 342 -14.01 -4.46 16.51
N MET A 343 -14.23 -3.69 17.57
CA MET A 343 -13.19 -3.11 18.40
C MET A 343 -12.92 -3.99 19.62
N LEU A 344 -12.00 -3.56 20.49
CA LEU A 344 -11.70 -4.23 21.76
C LEU A 344 -13.00 -4.54 22.53
N GLY A 345 -13.13 -5.77 23.02
CA GLY A 345 -14.35 -6.24 23.70
C GLY A 345 -15.49 -6.65 22.76
N GLN A 346 -15.21 -6.90 21.48
CA GLN A 346 -16.21 -7.28 20.45
C GLN A 346 -17.32 -6.24 20.28
N ILE A 347 -17.04 -4.98 20.62
CA ILE A 347 -17.95 -3.87 20.39
C ILE A 347 -17.87 -3.52 18.92
N GLU A 348 -18.95 -3.74 18.18
CA GLU A 348 -19.08 -3.28 16.79
C GLU A 348 -19.54 -1.81 16.78
N PRO A 349 -18.71 -0.87 16.31
CA PRO A 349 -19.18 0.49 16.07
C PRO A 349 -20.23 0.49 14.97
N ARG A 350 -21.17 1.42 15.04
CA ARG A 350 -22.19 1.61 14.00
C ARG A 350 -22.28 3.04 13.52
N MET A 351 -22.58 3.19 12.24
CA MET A 351 -22.86 4.45 11.59
C MET A 351 -24.30 4.47 11.08
N THR A 352 -25.01 5.55 11.40
CA THR A 352 -26.38 5.79 10.96
C THR A 352 -26.42 7.11 10.20
N TRP A 353 -27.00 7.09 9.01
CA TRP A 353 -27.16 8.29 8.19
C TRP A 353 -28.03 9.33 8.89
N LEU A 354 -27.66 10.61 8.78
CA LEU A 354 -28.41 11.74 9.34
C LEU A 354 -29.02 12.61 8.24
N ARG A 355 -28.21 12.99 7.27
CA ARG A 355 -28.56 13.91 6.18
C ARG A 355 -27.48 13.85 5.08
N ASP A 356 -27.81 14.36 3.91
CA ASP A 356 -26.82 14.65 2.87
C ASP A 356 -26.29 16.10 3.03
N SER A 357 -25.11 16.36 2.46
CA SER A 357 -24.56 17.70 2.29
C SER A 357 -25.43 18.53 1.34
N ALA A 358 -25.35 19.86 1.44
CA ALA A 358 -26.12 20.77 0.58
C ALA A 358 -25.90 20.56 -0.92
N ASP A 359 -24.72 20.07 -1.33
CA ASP A 359 -24.39 19.74 -2.72
C ASP A 359 -24.83 18.33 -3.16
N GLY A 360 -25.31 17.51 -2.21
CA GLY A 360 -25.74 16.13 -2.44
C GLY A 360 -24.60 15.16 -2.79
N CYS A 361 -23.34 15.53 -2.59
CA CYS A 361 -22.19 14.67 -2.94
C CYS A 361 -21.71 13.81 -1.77
N HIS A 362 -22.12 14.12 -0.54
CA HIS A 362 -21.66 13.45 0.69
C HIS A 362 -22.77 13.31 1.72
N GLY A 363 -22.62 12.38 2.66
CA GLY A 363 -23.52 12.16 3.77
C GLY A 363 -22.87 12.36 5.12
N ALA A 364 -23.66 12.90 6.04
CA ALA A 364 -23.34 13.04 7.45
C ALA A 364 -23.86 11.82 8.22
N PHE A 365 -23.02 11.26 9.08
CA PHE A 365 -23.34 10.09 9.88
C PHE A 365 -23.18 10.37 11.37
N ALA A 366 -24.09 9.82 12.18
CA ALA A 366 -23.85 9.64 13.61
C ALA A 366 -23.04 8.35 13.83
N CYS A 367 -22.04 8.40 14.69
CA CYS A 367 -21.21 7.26 15.04
C CYS A 367 -21.49 6.83 16.48
N HIS A 368 -21.75 5.54 16.69
CA HIS A 368 -21.96 4.95 18.01
C HIS A 368 -20.97 3.80 18.23
N ILE A 369 -20.33 3.77 19.38
CA ILE A 369 -19.43 2.69 19.82
C ILE A 369 -20.06 2.04 21.07
N GLY A 370 -20.79 0.95 20.87
CA GLY A 370 -21.63 0.37 21.92
C GLY A 370 -22.69 1.37 22.39
N ALA A 371 -22.66 1.72 23.68
CA ALA A 371 -23.57 2.72 24.27
C ALA A 371 -23.06 4.17 24.15
N TRP A 372 -21.82 4.38 23.68
CA TRP A 372 -21.24 5.71 23.55
C TRP A 372 -21.54 6.31 22.18
N THR A 373 -22.27 7.41 22.13
CA THR A 373 -22.46 8.21 20.92
C THR A 373 -21.34 9.23 20.81
N LEU A 374 -20.65 9.28 19.67
CA LEU A 374 -19.62 10.28 19.41
C LEU A 374 -20.28 11.62 19.06
N ASP A 375 -19.89 12.68 19.77
CA ASP A 375 -20.41 14.03 19.52
C ASP A 375 -19.98 14.54 18.14
N GLY A 376 -20.96 15.04 17.39
CA GLY A 376 -20.78 15.64 16.06
C GLY A 376 -21.22 14.73 14.91
N GLU A 377 -21.00 15.22 13.70
CA GLU A 377 -21.29 14.54 12.45
C GLU A 377 -19.99 13.99 11.86
N TRP A 378 -20.05 12.80 11.26
CA TRP A 378 -18.88 12.04 10.80
C TRP A 378 -19.02 11.65 9.33
N CYS A 379 -17.90 11.61 8.62
CA CYS A 379 -17.83 11.07 7.26
C CYS A 379 -17.80 9.53 7.29
N LEU A 380 -18.11 8.90 6.15
CA LEU A 380 -18.13 7.45 6.00
C LEU A 380 -16.73 6.80 6.05
N ASP A 381 -15.67 7.52 5.66
CA ASP A 381 -14.30 7.01 5.66
C ASP A 381 -13.73 6.86 7.09
N HIS A 382 -13.31 5.64 7.44
CA HIS A 382 -12.91 5.27 8.80
C HIS A 382 -11.86 4.16 8.82
N ARG A 383 -11.05 4.07 9.90
CA ARG A 383 -10.13 2.94 10.14
C ARG A 383 -10.10 2.54 11.60
N VAL A 384 -10.31 1.27 11.90
CA VAL A 384 -10.06 0.70 13.23
C VAL A 384 -8.57 0.38 13.33
N SER A 385 -7.92 0.75 14.43
CA SER A 385 -6.54 0.39 14.70
C SER A 385 -6.38 -1.12 14.81
N ASP A 386 -5.22 -1.65 14.41
CA ASP A 386 -4.82 -3.05 14.63
C ASP A 386 -4.96 -3.57 16.07
N CYS A 387 -4.78 -2.73 17.10
CA CYS A 387 -5.04 -3.12 18.50
C CYS A 387 -6.53 -3.10 18.91
N GLY A 388 -7.43 -2.68 18.01
CA GLY A 388 -8.87 -2.58 18.25
C GLY A 388 -9.30 -1.49 19.23
N ARG A 389 -8.38 -0.72 19.83
CA ARG A 389 -8.70 0.33 20.83
C ARG A 389 -9.19 1.62 20.20
N TYR A 390 -8.67 1.98 19.04
CA TYR A 390 -8.85 3.30 18.45
C TYR A 390 -9.64 3.22 17.13
N LEU A 391 -10.47 4.22 16.89
CA LEU A 391 -11.21 4.41 15.64
C LEU A 391 -10.85 5.78 15.05
N ALA A 392 -10.23 5.78 13.87
CA ALA A 392 -9.94 6.97 13.10
C ALA A 392 -11.12 7.34 12.20
N LEU A 393 -11.50 8.62 12.22
CA LEU A 393 -12.64 9.19 11.51
C LEU A 393 -12.30 10.59 10.99
N PHE A 394 -12.99 11.03 9.94
CA PHE A 394 -13.05 12.44 9.58
C PHE A 394 -14.34 13.07 10.09
N GLN A 395 -14.22 14.23 10.74
CA GLN A 395 -15.39 15.03 11.10
C GLN A 395 -16.04 15.60 9.83
N PHE A 396 -17.36 15.49 9.75
CA PHE A 396 -18.17 16.09 8.70
C PHE A 396 -18.29 17.60 8.95
N ALA A 397 -18.16 18.42 7.90
CA ALA A 397 -18.32 19.87 7.97
C ALA A 397 -18.99 20.38 6.68
N GLU A 398 -20.07 21.16 6.82
CA GLU A 398 -20.94 21.57 5.71
C GLU A 398 -20.26 22.46 4.68
N ALA A 399 -19.50 23.45 5.14
CA ALA A 399 -18.77 24.38 4.30
C ALA A 399 -17.41 24.66 4.93
N PRO A 400 -16.30 24.45 4.20
CA PRO A 400 -16.20 23.80 2.89
C PRO A 400 -16.27 22.27 3.04
N PHE A 401 -17.04 21.59 2.18
CA PHE A 401 -17.11 20.12 2.23
C PHE A 401 -15.87 19.48 1.62
N ALA A 402 -14.80 19.41 2.40
CA ALA A 402 -13.65 18.56 2.15
C ALA A 402 -13.28 17.88 3.47
N PRO A 403 -13.07 16.55 3.51
CA PRO A 403 -12.53 15.91 4.70
C PRO A 403 -11.22 16.59 5.08
N HIS A 404 -11.18 17.23 6.24
CA HIS A 404 -10.04 18.04 6.66
C HIS A 404 -9.69 17.95 8.14
N ARG A 405 -10.55 17.33 8.96
CA ARG A 405 -10.37 17.21 10.41
C ARG A 405 -10.31 15.75 10.81
N LEU A 406 -9.10 15.23 10.96
CA LEU A 406 -8.87 13.89 11.49
C LEU A 406 -9.20 13.86 12.99
N ALA A 407 -9.95 12.85 13.41
CA ALA A 407 -10.19 12.58 14.82
C ALA A 407 -9.97 11.09 15.13
N ILE A 408 -9.49 10.82 16.33
CA ILE A 408 -9.31 9.47 16.87
C ILE A 408 -10.21 9.32 18.09
N ALA A 409 -11.15 8.39 18.03
CA ALA A 409 -11.91 7.94 19.20
C ALA A 409 -11.11 6.86 19.95
N ASP A 410 -10.76 7.14 21.20
CA ASP A 410 -10.18 6.17 22.14
C ASP A 410 -11.30 5.55 22.96
N VAL A 411 -11.60 4.28 22.69
CA VAL A 411 -12.74 3.58 23.29
C VAL A 411 -12.51 3.25 24.77
N LEU A 412 -11.26 3.03 25.18
CA LEU A 412 -10.94 2.77 26.57
C LEU A 412 -11.05 4.04 27.41
N ALA A 413 -10.50 5.14 26.91
CA ALA A 413 -10.56 6.43 27.60
C ALA A 413 -11.89 7.19 27.39
N LYS A 414 -12.78 6.69 26.52
CA LYS A 414 -14.05 7.32 26.10
C LYS A 414 -13.89 8.79 25.74
N ARG A 415 -12.91 9.08 24.88
CA ARG A 415 -12.60 10.44 24.42
C ARG A 415 -12.31 10.49 22.93
N VAL A 416 -12.46 11.68 22.36
CA VAL A 416 -12.09 11.97 20.98
C VAL A 416 -10.95 12.98 20.97
N VAL A 417 -9.82 12.61 20.38
CA VAL A 417 -8.66 13.49 20.15
C VAL A 417 -8.68 13.95 18.70
N ARG A 418 -8.42 15.23 18.45
CA ARG A 418 -8.44 15.83 17.11
C ARG A 418 -7.04 16.27 16.71
N LEU A 419 -6.77 16.25 15.40
CA LEU A 419 -5.55 16.81 14.84
C LEU A 419 -5.78 18.30 14.63
N ASP A 420 -4.83 19.11 15.09
CA ASP A 420 -4.87 20.57 14.90
C ASP A 420 -4.55 20.96 13.46
N ASP A 421 -3.69 20.19 12.78
CA ASP A 421 -3.40 20.37 11.36
C ASP A 421 -4.61 20.07 10.47
N VAL A 422 -4.83 20.94 9.48
CA VAL A 422 -5.89 20.81 8.48
C VAL A 422 -5.38 19.96 7.32
N LEU A 423 -6.05 18.83 7.06
CA LEU A 423 -5.67 17.87 6.02
C LEU A 423 -6.64 17.90 4.85
N VAL A 424 -6.51 18.87 3.96
CA VAL A 424 -7.44 19.05 2.85
C VAL A 424 -7.58 17.81 1.96
N GLY A 425 -8.82 17.42 1.71
CA GLY A 425 -9.15 16.32 0.81
C GLY A 425 -8.60 14.98 1.29
N ALA A 426 -8.41 14.84 2.61
CA ALA A 426 -7.72 13.68 3.14
C ALA A 426 -8.52 12.38 3.01
N ARG A 427 -7.79 11.26 2.91
CA ARG A 427 -8.36 9.91 2.80
C ARG A 427 -7.57 8.96 3.69
N LEU A 428 -8.26 8.20 4.52
CA LEU A 428 -7.59 7.23 5.37
C LEU A 428 -7.09 6.05 4.54
N LEU A 429 -5.87 5.59 4.81
CA LEU A 429 -5.29 4.40 4.19
C LEU A 429 -5.28 3.24 5.18
N ALA A 430 -4.64 3.45 6.35
CA ALA A 430 -4.45 2.42 7.37
C ALA A 430 -4.25 3.04 8.75
N PHE A 431 -4.47 2.24 9.80
CA PHE A 431 -4.15 2.60 11.19
C PHE A 431 -3.43 1.43 11.85
N ARG A 432 -2.10 1.53 11.95
CA ARG A 432 -1.21 0.46 12.44
C ARG A 432 -0.12 1.04 13.31
N ASP A 433 0.30 0.30 14.34
CA ASP A 433 1.44 0.66 15.19
C ASP A 433 1.38 2.10 15.73
N GLY A 434 0.19 2.57 16.09
CA GLY A 434 -0.03 3.93 16.59
C GLY A 434 0.12 5.05 15.57
N THR A 435 0.12 4.71 14.29
CA THR A 435 0.21 5.67 13.19
C THR A 435 -0.97 5.51 12.25
N VAL A 436 -1.63 6.62 11.95
CA VAL A 436 -2.62 6.72 10.87
C VAL A 436 -1.89 7.13 9.60
N SER A 437 -1.88 6.24 8.61
CA SER A 437 -1.48 6.57 7.24
C SER A 437 -2.69 7.12 6.48
N LEU A 438 -2.49 8.23 5.79
CA LEU A 438 -3.53 8.88 4.99
C LEU A 438 -2.94 9.54 3.73
N LEU A 439 -3.78 9.83 2.76
CA LEU A 439 -3.45 10.73 1.65
C LEU A 439 -4.00 12.12 1.96
N ARG A 440 -3.29 13.16 1.53
CA ARG A 440 -3.77 14.55 1.51
C ARG A 440 -3.51 15.17 0.15
N VAL A 441 -4.35 16.13 -0.23
CA VAL A 441 -4.11 16.97 -1.40
C VAL A 441 -3.15 18.09 -1.00
N LEU A 442 -2.16 18.41 -1.85
CA LEU A 442 -1.31 19.60 -1.65
C LEU A 442 -1.44 20.63 -2.77
N GLY A 443 -1.97 20.25 -3.91
CA GLY A 443 -2.14 21.15 -5.05
C GLY A 443 -2.76 20.47 -6.25
N ARG A 444 -2.68 21.16 -7.39
CA ARG A 444 -3.17 20.72 -8.69
C ARG A 444 -2.15 21.07 -9.76
N LEU A 445 -1.92 20.13 -10.67
CA LEU A 445 -1.15 20.37 -11.88
C LEU A 445 -2.10 20.64 -13.05
N SER A 446 -1.91 21.77 -13.72
CA SER A 446 -2.67 22.14 -14.93
C SER A 446 -2.52 21.09 -16.04
N GLU A 447 -3.55 20.97 -16.87
CA GLU A 447 -3.55 20.05 -18.02
C GLU A 447 -2.42 20.37 -19.02
N GLY A 448 -1.84 19.33 -19.61
CA GLY A 448 -0.74 19.47 -20.57
C GLY A 448 0.63 19.83 -19.96
N LYS A 449 0.73 19.94 -18.64
CA LYS A 449 2.03 20.06 -17.94
C LYS A 449 2.51 18.70 -17.44
N ASP A 450 3.83 18.56 -17.41
CA ASP A 450 4.52 17.43 -16.79
C ASP A 450 4.86 17.76 -15.34
N SER A 451 4.63 16.79 -14.47
CA SER A 451 5.10 16.85 -13.09
C SER A 451 6.60 16.63 -13.07
N THR A 452 7.33 17.29 -12.19
CA THR A 452 8.75 16.97 -11.92
C THR A 452 8.97 16.92 -10.40
N PRO A 453 10.02 16.27 -9.89
CA PRO A 453 10.32 16.30 -8.46
C PRO A 453 10.50 17.70 -7.87
N LEU A 454 10.94 18.68 -8.70
CA LEU A 454 11.08 20.10 -8.33
C LEU A 454 9.79 20.90 -8.50
N GLN A 455 8.89 20.49 -9.39
CA GLN A 455 7.60 21.13 -9.64
C GLN A 455 6.49 20.08 -9.75
N ARG A 456 5.94 19.74 -8.59
CA ARG A 456 4.93 18.68 -8.41
C ARG A 456 3.51 19.14 -8.76
N PHE A 457 3.25 20.43 -8.60
CA PHE A 457 2.02 21.11 -8.95
C PHE A 457 2.33 22.58 -9.24
N ASP A 458 1.47 23.24 -10.01
CA ASP A 458 1.60 24.67 -10.34
C ASP A 458 0.51 25.53 -9.68
N GLN A 459 -0.50 24.88 -9.09
CA GLN A 459 -1.54 25.52 -8.30
C GLN A 459 -1.49 24.93 -6.88
N ALA A 460 -1.11 25.76 -5.91
CA ALA A 460 -1.15 25.38 -4.50
C ALA A 460 -2.61 25.32 -4.01
N LEU A 461 -2.82 24.63 -2.89
CA LEU A 461 -4.10 24.66 -2.20
C LEU A 461 -4.55 26.10 -1.89
N PRO A 462 -5.80 26.47 -2.23
CA PRO A 462 -6.35 27.76 -1.83
C PRO A 462 -6.72 27.75 -0.35
N GLU A 463 -7.20 28.89 0.16
CA GLU A 463 -7.80 28.96 1.50
C GLU A 463 -8.93 27.95 1.67
N LEU A 464 -9.16 27.52 2.91
CA LEU A 464 -10.08 26.43 3.24
C LEU A 464 -11.44 26.62 2.56
N GLU A 465 -12.02 27.81 2.63
CA GLU A 465 -13.33 28.18 2.05
C GLU A 465 -13.49 27.84 0.55
N HIS A 466 -12.39 27.82 -0.20
CA HIS A 466 -12.38 27.58 -1.65
C HIS A 466 -11.95 26.15 -2.02
N THR A 467 -11.64 25.34 -1.02
CA THR A 467 -11.05 24.01 -1.18
C THR A 467 -12.01 23.01 -1.84
N GLU A 468 -13.30 23.07 -1.54
CA GLU A 468 -14.30 22.15 -2.11
C GLU A 468 -14.31 22.21 -3.64
N ARG A 469 -14.36 23.42 -4.20
CA ARG A 469 -14.28 23.63 -5.65
C ARG A 469 -12.94 23.15 -6.19
N PHE A 470 -11.85 23.37 -5.46
CA PHE A 470 -10.50 22.97 -5.86
C PHE A 470 -10.34 21.44 -5.96
N VAL A 471 -10.92 20.67 -5.04
CA VAL A 471 -10.84 19.19 -5.05
C VAL A 471 -11.88 18.52 -5.94
N SER A 472 -12.82 19.29 -6.49
CA SER A 472 -13.84 18.77 -7.41
C SER A 472 -13.22 18.18 -8.68
N SER A 473 -13.77 17.06 -9.13
CA SER A 473 -13.45 16.43 -10.42
C SER A 473 -13.88 17.26 -11.63
N ARG A 474 -14.72 18.30 -11.43
CA ARG A 474 -15.20 19.17 -12.51
C ARG A 474 -14.16 20.18 -13.03
N LEU A 475 -13.07 20.39 -12.29
CA LEU A 475 -11.97 21.25 -12.73
C LEU A 475 -10.96 20.45 -13.56
N THR A 476 -10.47 21.06 -14.65
CA THR A 476 -9.40 20.49 -15.48
C THR A 476 -8.07 20.42 -14.71
N GLY A 477 -7.16 19.56 -15.18
CA GLY A 477 -5.89 19.27 -14.50
C GLY A 477 -5.98 18.12 -13.48
N ARG A 478 -4.84 17.79 -12.87
CA ARG A 478 -4.66 16.61 -11.99
C ARG A 478 -4.39 17.05 -10.55
N LEU A 479 -5.12 16.52 -9.58
CA LEU A 479 -4.83 16.76 -8.16
C LEU A 479 -3.56 16.02 -7.75
N TYR A 480 -2.66 16.72 -7.05
CA TYR A 480 -1.45 16.14 -6.51
C TYR A 480 -1.68 15.66 -5.08
N TYR A 481 -1.52 14.34 -4.88
CA TYR A 481 -1.63 13.68 -3.59
C TYR A 481 -0.26 13.40 -2.98
N GLU A 482 -0.20 13.50 -1.65
CA GLU A 482 0.95 13.09 -0.85
C GLU A 482 0.48 12.15 0.27
N ARG A 483 1.25 11.07 0.50
CA ARG A 483 1.07 10.23 1.68
C ARG A 483 1.60 10.96 2.91
N ALA A 484 0.74 11.08 3.92
CA ALA A 484 1.08 11.60 5.23
C ALA A 484 0.85 10.54 6.32
N GLN A 485 1.54 10.73 7.44
CA GLN A 485 1.41 9.87 8.60
C GLN A 485 1.11 10.74 9.82
N VAL A 486 0.20 10.29 10.68
CA VAL A 486 -0.16 10.97 11.92
C VAL A 486 0.08 10.01 13.07
N ALA A 487 0.99 10.36 13.98
CA ALA A 487 1.21 9.62 15.21
C ALA A 487 0.09 9.92 16.21
N VAL A 488 -0.39 8.86 16.86
CA VAL A 488 -1.41 8.91 17.90
C VAL A 488 -0.73 8.73 19.25
N ASP A 489 -0.63 9.82 20.01
CA ASP A 489 -0.26 9.78 21.42
C ASP A 489 -1.50 9.68 22.30
N ALA A 490 -1.31 9.49 23.61
CA ALA A 490 -2.40 9.43 24.56
C ALA A 490 -3.32 10.66 24.46
N HIS A 491 -2.77 11.87 24.36
CA HIS A 491 -3.55 13.12 24.47
C HIS A 491 -3.55 14.00 23.23
N SER A 492 -2.75 13.68 22.23
CA SER A 492 -2.54 14.53 21.06
C SER A 492 -2.26 13.71 19.81
N LEU A 493 -2.52 14.33 18.66
CA LEU A 493 -2.18 13.80 17.35
C LEU A 493 -1.09 14.68 16.75
N HIS A 494 -0.10 14.07 16.11
CA HIS A 494 1.02 14.79 15.52
C HIS A 494 1.24 14.33 14.09
N LEU A 495 1.20 15.28 13.15
CA LEU A 495 1.60 15.03 11.78
C LEU A 495 3.11 14.74 11.74
N LEU A 496 3.47 13.57 11.23
CA LEU A 496 4.86 13.18 11.03
C LEU A 496 5.41 13.82 9.75
N PRO A 497 6.69 14.23 9.73
CA PRO A 497 7.32 14.74 8.53
C PRO A 497 7.33 13.67 7.44
N ALA A 498 7.15 14.09 6.18
CA ALA A 498 7.26 13.22 5.02
C ALA A 498 8.71 12.75 4.74
N TRP A 499 9.68 13.36 5.41
CA TRP A 499 11.10 13.04 5.33
C TRP A 499 11.56 12.30 6.59
N CYS A 500 12.63 11.51 6.46
CA CYS A 500 13.24 10.83 7.61
C CYS A 500 14.67 11.30 7.85
N LEU A 501 15.04 11.41 9.13
CA LEU A 501 16.40 11.70 9.55
C LEU A 501 17.22 10.40 9.51
N THR A 502 18.35 10.41 8.83
CA THR A 502 19.27 9.25 8.84
C THR A 502 20.54 9.56 9.63
N GLY A 503 20.98 8.60 10.45
CA GLY A 503 22.13 8.74 11.34
C GLY A 503 23.48 8.49 10.66
N HIS A 504 23.53 7.55 9.71
CA HIS A 504 24.67 7.21 8.84
C HIS A 504 24.05 6.53 7.61
N ALA A 505 24.27 7.02 6.38
CA ALA A 505 23.66 6.37 5.22
C ALA A 505 24.67 6.06 4.12
N ALA A 506 24.93 4.78 3.94
CA ALA A 506 25.59 4.28 2.75
C ALA A 506 24.61 4.11 1.57
N ILE A 507 23.32 3.82 1.85
CA ILE A 507 22.21 3.85 0.89
C ILE A 507 20.99 4.45 1.61
N ALA A 508 20.57 5.65 1.23
CA ALA A 508 19.41 6.36 1.74
C ALA A 508 18.11 5.82 1.12
N GLY A 509 17.00 5.86 1.87
CA GLY A 509 15.66 5.75 1.29
C GLY A 509 15.30 6.98 0.45
N ASP A 510 14.06 7.03 -0.07
CA ASP A 510 13.56 8.26 -0.71
C ASP A 510 13.15 9.30 0.35
N ASN A 511 13.36 10.58 0.03
CA ASN A 511 13.06 11.73 0.91
C ASN A 511 13.78 11.70 2.29
N VAL A 512 15.12 11.75 2.28
CA VAL A 512 15.96 11.57 3.47
C VAL A 512 16.80 12.82 3.76
N VAL A 513 16.88 13.21 5.03
CA VAL A 513 17.78 14.25 5.52
C VAL A 513 18.95 13.61 6.27
N LEU A 514 20.18 13.87 5.81
CA LEU A 514 21.43 13.49 6.46
C LEU A 514 22.11 14.75 7.04
N PRO A 515 22.04 14.97 8.36
CA PRO A 515 22.77 16.06 9.02
C PRO A 515 24.28 15.92 8.86
N ALA A 516 24.98 17.04 8.70
CA ALA A 516 26.42 17.07 8.80
C ALA A 516 26.86 16.75 10.25
N PRO A 517 27.97 16.00 10.47
CA PRO A 517 28.46 15.66 11.81
C PRO A 517 28.71 16.87 12.70
N ASN A 518 29.09 18.01 12.12
CA ASN A 518 29.31 19.27 12.82
C ASN A 518 28.01 20.00 13.23
N GLY A 519 26.84 19.53 12.80
CA GLY A 519 25.53 20.12 13.07
C GLY A 519 25.26 21.48 12.41
N ARG A 520 26.09 21.91 11.46
CA ARG A 520 26.00 23.24 10.80
C ARG A 520 25.48 23.21 9.37
N ASP A 521 25.17 22.02 8.87
CA ASP A 521 24.55 21.80 7.57
C ASP A 521 23.76 20.47 7.60
N ALA A 522 22.96 20.23 6.57
CA ALA A 522 22.28 18.98 6.32
C ALA A 522 22.07 18.78 4.82
N ALA A 523 22.06 17.53 4.39
CA ALA A 523 21.86 17.12 3.00
C ALA A 523 20.48 16.47 2.87
N TRP A 524 19.57 17.08 2.12
CA TRP A 524 18.25 16.50 1.83
C TRP A 524 18.23 15.89 0.44
N LEU A 525 18.06 14.57 0.37
CA LEU A 525 17.94 13.81 -0.86
C LEU A 525 16.47 13.41 -1.09
N PHE A 526 15.91 13.72 -2.26
CA PHE A 526 14.51 13.43 -2.61
C PHE A 526 14.33 13.20 -4.11
N GLY A 527 13.15 12.79 -4.52
CA GLY A 527 12.80 12.57 -5.94
C GLY A 527 13.41 11.30 -6.51
N ALA A 528 13.78 10.35 -5.66
CA ALA A 528 14.66 9.24 -6.00
C ALA A 528 13.92 7.93 -6.31
N GLY A 529 12.60 7.87 -6.05
CA GLY A 529 11.83 6.63 -6.17
C GLY A 529 11.65 6.10 -7.59
N ASP A 530 11.55 4.76 -7.70
CA ASP A 530 10.95 4.00 -8.82
C ASP A 530 9.44 4.25 -8.96
N ASP A 531 8.89 5.17 -8.16
CA ASP A 531 7.49 5.38 -7.85
C ASP A 531 6.75 6.32 -8.83
N CYS A 532 7.18 6.38 -10.08
CA CYS A 532 6.55 7.21 -11.11
C CYS A 532 6.34 6.41 -12.39
N ALA A 533 5.33 5.53 -12.38
CA ALA A 533 4.98 4.68 -13.52
C ALA A 533 4.61 5.48 -14.80
N ASP A 534 4.28 6.77 -14.65
CA ASP A 534 3.98 7.69 -15.75
C ASP A 534 5.22 8.40 -16.33
N TRP A 535 6.43 8.18 -15.77
CA TRP A 535 7.63 8.74 -16.35
C TRP A 535 8.03 7.95 -17.60
N PRO A 536 8.30 8.60 -18.76
CA PRO A 536 8.80 7.89 -19.93
C PRO A 536 10.06 7.14 -19.52
N ALA A 537 10.10 5.84 -19.82
CA ALA A 537 11.20 4.92 -19.52
C ALA A 537 12.57 5.60 -19.75
N GLY A 538 13.18 6.03 -18.65
CA GLY A 538 14.31 6.95 -18.62
C GLY A 538 14.50 7.50 -17.22
N GLY A 539 14.98 6.64 -16.30
CA GLY A 539 15.14 6.96 -14.88
C GLY A 539 15.93 8.25 -14.65
N SER A 540 15.28 9.25 -14.07
CA SER A 540 15.95 10.45 -13.54
C SER A 540 16.43 10.14 -12.12
N GLY A 541 17.72 10.30 -11.83
CA GLY A 541 18.24 10.16 -10.48
C GLY A 541 17.67 11.19 -9.50
N ALA A 542 17.99 11.00 -8.22
CA ALA A 542 17.60 11.83 -7.09
C ALA A 542 18.07 13.29 -7.19
N TYR A 543 17.43 14.14 -6.40
CA TYR A 543 17.71 15.56 -6.22
C TYR A 543 18.26 15.77 -4.83
N LEU A 544 19.28 16.61 -4.70
CA LEU A 544 19.87 17.00 -3.42
C LEU A 544 19.76 18.51 -3.21
N LEU A 545 19.35 18.90 -2.02
CA LEU A 545 19.48 20.27 -1.52
C LEU A 545 20.19 20.25 -0.16
N THR A 546 21.29 20.98 -0.02
CA THR A 546 21.91 21.20 1.30
C THR A 546 21.24 22.37 2.02
N ALA A 547 21.25 22.37 3.36
CA ALA A 547 20.73 23.48 4.15
C ALA A 547 21.47 24.78 3.82
N SER A 548 22.76 24.67 3.53
CA SER A 548 23.61 25.76 3.07
C SER A 548 23.36 26.22 1.63
N GLY A 549 22.49 25.54 0.86
CA GLY A 549 21.95 26.01 -0.42
C GLY A 549 22.60 25.40 -1.67
N CYS A 550 23.43 24.37 -1.57
CA CYS A 550 23.94 23.65 -2.74
C CYS A 550 22.85 22.73 -3.30
N ALA A 551 22.54 22.86 -4.59
CA ALA A 551 21.49 22.10 -5.25
C ALA A 551 22.08 21.25 -6.37
N LEU A 552 21.80 19.94 -6.36
CA LEU A 552 22.33 18.98 -7.33
C LEU A 552 21.23 18.03 -7.84
N THR A 553 21.32 17.61 -9.11
CA THR A 553 20.38 16.66 -9.73
C THR A 553 21.03 15.35 -10.17
N ASN A 554 20.19 14.35 -10.46
CA ASN A 554 20.55 13.08 -11.09
C ASN A 554 21.53 12.25 -10.25
N LEU A 555 21.26 12.16 -8.95
CA LEU A 555 22.09 11.47 -7.98
C LEU A 555 21.59 10.05 -7.69
N ALA A 556 22.49 9.18 -7.26
CA ALA A 556 22.12 7.91 -6.65
C ALA A 556 21.70 8.14 -5.18
N HIS A 557 21.14 7.09 -4.58
CA HIS A 557 20.69 7.08 -3.18
C HIS A 557 21.83 7.01 -2.16
N SER A 558 22.99 7.63 -2.42
CA SER A 558 24.18 7.45 -1.58
C SER A 558 24.86 8.77 -1.33
N MET A 559 25.03 9.11 -0.05
CA MET A 559 25.66 10.36 0.37
C MET A 559 26.38 10.16 1.71
N ALA A 560 27.61 10.68 1.83
CA ALA A 560 28.36 10.59 3.08
C ALA A 560 29.07 11.91 3.37
N TRP A 561 28.92 12.41 4.61
CA TRP A 561 29.67 13.55 5.09
C TRP A 561 31.03 13.11 5.60
N SER A 562 32.07 13.86 5.25
CA SER A 562 33.34 13.88 5.99
C SER A 562 33.13 14.18 7.48
N GLU A 563 34.06 13.72 8.31
CA GLU A 563 33.99 13.81 9.77
C GLU A 563 33.87 15.27 10.28
N ASP A 564 34.47 16.23 9.57
CA ASP A 564 34.39 17.66 9.89
C ASP A 564 33.09 18.33 9.39
N GLY A 565 32.28 17.60 8.62
CA GLY A 565 31.04 18.05 7.99
C GLY A 565 31.23 19.12 6.92
N ARG A 566 32.43 19.25 6.33
CA ARG A 566 32.72 20.21 5.26
C ARG A 566 32.51 19.63 3.87
N TYR A 567 32.91 18.39 3.67
CA TYR A 567 32.79 17.69 2.40
C TYR A 567 31.65 16.70 2.41
N LEU A 568 30.86 16.70 1.34
CA LEU A 568 29.79 15.74 1.08
C LEU A 568 30.13 14.94 -0.18
N ALA A 569 30.35 13.64 -0.01
CA ALA A 569 30.53 12.71 -1.12
C ALA A 569 29.16 12.26 -1.64
N LEU A 570 29.01 12.26 -2.96
CA LEU A 570 27.78 11.93 -3.67
C LEU A 570 28.08 11.10 -4.90
N ILE A 571 27.06 10.44 -5.41
CA ILE A 571 27.16 9.63 -6.62
C ILE A 571 26.22 10.21 -7.67
N ARG A 572 26.72 10.58 -8.85
CA ARG A 572 25.91 11.06 -9.98
C ARG A 572 25.72 9.94 -11.01
N LEU A 573 24.46 9.68 -11.34
CA LEU A 573 24.05 8.75 -12.38
C LEU A 573 24.23 9.44 -13.75
N ARG A 574 24.64 8.71 -14.81
CA ARG A 574 24.48 9.17 -16.20
C ARG A 574 23.21 8.55 -16.79
N HIS A 575 22.56 9.26 -17.72
CA HIS A 575 21.27 8.87 -18.31
C HIS A 575 21.25 7.41 -18.75
N ALA A 576 20.13 6.73 -18.49
CA ALA A 576 19.92 5.28 -18.59
C ALA A 576 20.15 4.64 -19.98
N ILE A 577 20.44 5.43 -21.01
CA ILE A 577 20.54 4.94 -22.40
C ILE A 577 21.94 4.37 -22.70
N ASP A 578 22.98 4.83 -22.00
CA ASP A 578 24.34 4.35 -22.20
C ASP A 578 24.92 3.85 -20.87
N ALA A 579 25.44 2.63 -20.86
CA ALA A 579 26.08 1.98 -19.71
C ALA A 579 27.45 2.62 -19.35
N GLU A 580 27.49 3.94 -19.23
CA GLU A 580 28.65 4.71 -18.80
C GLU A 580 28.80 4.71 -17.26
N PRO A 581 30.04 4.85 -16.76
CA PRO A 581 30.31 4.75 -15.33
C PRO A 581 29.63 5.88 -14.54
N VAL A 582 29.09 5.47 -13.41
CA VAL A 582 28.62 6.33 -12.33
C VAL A 582 29.79 7.22 -11.86
N ARG A 583 29.55 8.51 -11.60
CA ARG A 583 30.60 9.45 -11.18
C ARG A 583 30.53 9.74 -9.69
N LEU A 584 31.69 9.70 -9.02
CA LEU A 584 31.82 10.20 -7.65
C LEU A 584 31.99 11.73 -7.68
N LEU A 585 31.16 12.42 -6.90
CA LEU A 585 31.25 13.87 -6.68
C LEU A 585 31.71 14.13 -5.25
N LEU A 586 32.60 15.10 -5.09
CA LEU A 586 32.96 15.66 -3.79
C LEU A 586 32.54 17.13 -3.75
N LEU A 587 31.54 17.44 -2.94
CA LEU A 587 31.02 18.78 -2.73
C LEU A 587 31.67 19.41 -1.49
N ASP A 588 32.37 20.54 -1.67
CA ASP A 588 32.81 21.40 -0.55
C ASP A 588 31.70 22.43 -0.30
N VAL A 589 30.92 22.23 0.78
CA VAL A 589 29.80 23.12 1.10
C VAL A 589 30.26 24.46 1.67
N ALA A 590 31.48 24.55 2.20
CA ALA A 590 32.03 25.78 2.75
C ALA A 590 32.52 26.71 1.63
N GLU A 591 33.32 26.18 0.70
CA GLU A 591 33.90 26.96 -0.41
C GLU A 591 33.00 27.02 -1.64
N ARG A 592 31.88 26.30 -1.64
CA ARG A 592 30.94 26.22 -2.79
C ARG A 592 31.63 25.72 -4.04
N THR A 593 32.40 24.65 -3.89
CA THR A 593 33.09 23.99 -5.01
C THR A 593 32.71 22.53 -5.11
N MET A 594 32.83 21.97 -6.31
CA MET A 594 32.56 20.57 -6.58
C MET A 594 33.73 19.98 -7.37
N ARG A 595 34.11 18.75 -7.04
CA ARG A 595 35.07 17.95 -7.79
C ARG A 595 34.37 16.71 -8.34
N GLN A 596 34.71 16.36 -9.58
CA GLN A 596 34.34 15.07 -10.16
C GLN A 596 35.54 14.15 -10.04
N VAL A 597 35.46 13.19 -9.12
CA VAL A 597 36.58 12.28 -8.83
C VAL A 597 36.69 11.27 -9.96
N ASP A 598 37.88 11.19 -10.56
CA ASP A 598 38.15 10.26 -11.66
C ASP A 598 38.46 8.88 -11.09
N CYS A 599 37.41 8.13 -10.77
CA CYS A 599 37.50 6.77 -10.28
C CYS A 599 36.50 5.86 -11.00
N GLN A 600 36.92 4.64 -11.33
CA GLN A 600 36.01 3.64 -11.87
C GLN A 600 35.15 3.06 -10.75
N LEU A 601 33.90 3.50 -10.68
CA LEU A 601 32.88 2.86 -9.83
C LEU A 601 32.25 1.68 -10.57
N ALA A 602 32.05 0.57 -9.87
CA ALA A 602 31.31 -0.57 -10.40
C ALA A 602 29.88 -0.13 -10.75
N ALA A 603 29.32 -0.70 -11.82
CA ALA A 603 27.94 -0.45 -12.20
C ALA A 603 26.99 -0.98 -11.12
N GLY A 604 26.30 -0.09 -10.40
CA GLY A 604 25.34 -0.46 -9.36
C GLY A 604 25.26 0.54 -8.20
N ALA A 605 24.38 0.26 -7.23
CA ALA A 605 24.30 1.03 -5.99
C ALA A 605 25.61 0.87 -5.21
N CYS A 606 26.19 1.96 -4.75
CA CYS A 606 27.40 1.94 -3.93
C CYS A 606 27.10 2.55 -2.56
N ALA A 607 27.53 1.87 -1.51
CA ALA A 607 27.60 2.37 -0.15
C ALA A 607 28.77 3.35 0.00
N LEU A 608 28.51 4.52 0.56
CA LEU A 608 29.54 5.51 0.93
C LEU A 608 29.70 5.59 2.44
N ASP A 609 30.93 5.68 2.92
CA ASP A 609 31.29 6.00 4.30
C ASP A 609 32.55 6.87 4.34
N PHE A 610 32.64 7.80 5.27
CA PHE A 610 33.71 8.80 5.29
C PHE A 610 34.37 8.85 6.67
N ASP A 611 35.68 8.65 6.71
CA ASP A 611 36.46 8.69 7.95
C ASP A 611 37.71 9.58 7.81
N ALA A 612 38.56 9.57 8.83
CA ALA A 612 39.81 10.32 8.84
C ALA A 612 40.79 9.89 7.73
N ALA A 613 40.73 8.64 7.26
CA ALA A 613 41.62 8.12 6.21
C ALA A 613 41.14 8.53 4.81
N GLY A 614 39.83 8.64 4.60
CA GLY A 614 39.24 9.12 3.36
C GLY A 614 37.82 8.60 3.14
N LEU A 615 37.45 8.44 1.87
CA LEU A 615 36.14 7.93 1.49
C LEU A 615 36.22 6.42 1.21
N HIS A 616 35.45 5.65 1.97
CA HIS A 616 35.20 4.25 1.69
C HIS A 616 34.02 4.10 0.74
N VAL A 617 34.26 3.41 -0.37
CA VAL A 617 33.24 3.11 -1.38
C VAL A 617 33.07 1.60 -1.45
N ARG A 618 31.86 1.13 -1.17
CA ARG A 618 31.53 -0.30 -1.17
C ARG A 618 30.41 -0.59 -2.18
N PRO A 619 30.68 -1.28 -3.29
CA PRO A 619 29.63 -1.73 -4.20
C PRO A 619 28.61 -2.62 -3.46
N ALA A 620 27.32 -2.55 -3.83
CA ALA A 620 26.27 -3.33 -3.17
C ALA A 620 26.49 -4.86 -3.22
N GLU A 621 27.16 -5.36 -4.25
CA GLU A 621 27.43 -6.79 -4.46
C GLU A 621 28.80 -7.25 -3.92
N ALA A 622 29.62 -6.34 -3.38
CA ALA A 622 30.96 -6.64 -2.90
C ALA A 622 31.04 -6.59 -1.36
N GLU A 623 31.79 -7.52 -0.77
CA GLU A 623 32.09 -7.50 0.67
C GLU A 623 33.18 -6.47 1.00
N ASP A 624 34.10 -6.22 0.06
CA ASP A 624 35.24 -5.32 0.25
C ASP A 624 34.91 -3.86 -0.09
N SER A 625 35.36 -2.94 0.76
CA SER A 625 35.35 -1.50 0.50
C SER A 625 36.64 -1.05 -0.17
N SER A 626 36.54 -0.21 -1.20
CA SER A 626 37.67 0.52 -1.76
C SER A 626 37.85 1.84 -1.01
N LEU A 627 39.06 2.12 -0.53
CA LEU A 627 39.40 3.38 0.11
C LEU A 627 39.97 4.36 -0.93
N LEU A 628 39.35 5.52 -1.03
CA LEU A 628 39.88 6.68 -1.75
C LEU A 628 40.45 7.66 -0.72
N SER A 629 41.77 7.83 -0.75
CA SER A 629 42.47 8.77 0.11
C SER A 629 42.11 10.22 -0.21
N TRP A 630 42.31 11.13 0.74
CA TRP A 630 42.15 12.56 0.51
C TRP A 630 42.95 13.07 -0.69
N GLN A 631 44.18 12.57 -0.89
CA GLN A 631 45.00 12.97 -2.03
C GLN A 631 44.34 12.59 -3.35
N GLU A 632 43.78 11.39 -3.46
CA GLU A 632 43.07 10.93 -4.66
C GLU A 632 41.81 11.76 -4.91
N LEU A 633 41.04 12.05 -3.86
CA LEU A 633 39.84 12.89 -3.94
C LEU A 633 40.14 14.32 -4.43
N PHE A 634 41.28 14.89 -4.05
CA PHE A 634 41.68 16.25 -4.41
C PHE A 634 42.51 16.37 -5.70
N ASN A 635 42.96 15.25 -6.28
CA ASN A 635 43.67 15.26 -7.57
C ASN A 635 42.78 15.70 -8.73
N SER A 636 41.47 15.51 -8.62
CA SER A 636 40.51 15.91 -9.65
C SER A 636 40.28 17.42 -9.73
N PRO A 637 39.99 17.96 -10.92
CA PRO A 637 39.77 19.39 -11.12
C PRO A 637 38.58 19.90 -10.30
N MET A 638 38.74 21.12 -9.80
CA MET A 638 37.74 21.82 -9.01
C MET A 638 36.90 22.73 -9.89
N GLN A 639 35.57 22.64 -9.74
CA GLN A 639 34.60 23.54 -10.35
C GLN A 639 33.97 24.43 -9.28
N MET A 640 33.92 25.74 -9.52
CA MET A 640 33.19 26.68 -8.67
C MET A 640 31.69 26.60 -8.95
N LEU A 641 30.86 26.60 -7.91
CA LEU A 641 29.42 26.70 -8.05
C LEU A 641 28.99 28.14 -8.32
N ILE A 642 27.96 28.29 -9.16
CA ILE A 642 27.39 29.57 -9.57
C ILE A 642 26.22 29.89 -8.65
N ARG A 643 26.23 31.07 -8.05
CA ARG A 643 25.15 31.55 -7.19
C ARG A 643 23.98 32.06 -8.02
N SER A 644 22.77 31.64 -7.67
CA SER A 644 21.51 32.24 -8.12
C SER A 644 20.56 32.37 -6.94
N GLY A 645 20.30 33.61 -6.51
CA GLY A 645 19.57 33.91 -5.27
C GLY A 645 20.30 33.39 -4.02
N THR A 646 19.62 32.53 -3.26
CA THR A 646 20.17 31.86 -2.06
C THR A 646 20.78 30.49 -2.36
N LEU A 647 20.76 30.05 -3.62
CA LEU A 647 21.16 28.70 -4.03
C LEU A 647 22.44 28.73 -4.87
N TRP A 648 23.15 27.60 -4.87
CA TRP A 648 24.42 27.37 -5.56
C TRP A 648 24.30 26.16 -6.48
N PHE A 649 24.69 26.34 -7.74
CA PHE A 649 24.48 25.37 -8.81
C PHE A 649 25.77 25.08 -9.57
N THR A 650 25.86 23.90 -10.19
CA THR A 650 26.82 23.73 -11.28
C THR A 650 26.37 24.51 -12.52
N ALA A 651 27.26 24.71 -13.50
CA ALA A 651 26.89 25.33 -14.76
C ALA A 651 25.77 24.58 -15.50
N GLU A 652 25.71 23.25 -15.34
CA GLU A 652 24.69 22.39 -15.94
C GLU A 652 23.30 22.59 -15.31
N GLU A 653 23.23 22.94 -14.02
CA GLU A 653 21.97 23.05 -13.26
C GLU A 653 21.39 24.46 -13.21
N LEU A 654 22.18 25.46 -13.60
CA LEU A 654 21.78 26.87 -13.50
C LEU A 654 20.49 27.17 -14.29
N SER A 655 20.23 26.46 -15.38
CA SER A 655 19.00 26.58 -16.17
C SER A 655 17.74 26.18 -15.38
N GLY A 656 17.88 25.32 -14.37
CA GLY A 656 16.80 24.87 -13.49
C GLY A 656 16.63 25.70 -12.22
N ALA A 657 17.38 26.80 -12.04
CA ALA A 657 17.40 27.55 -10.78
C ALA A 657 16.02 28.05 -10.33
N ALA A 658 15.14 28.41 -11.27
CA ALA A 658 13.77 28.84 -10.95
C ALA A 658 12.94 27.72 -10.29
N SER A 659 13.04 26.49 -10.81
CA SER A 659 12.34 25.32 -10.26
C SER A 659 12.88 24.92 -8.88
N TRP A 660 14.18 25.09 -8.66
CA TRP A 660 14.78 24.89 -7.34
C TRP A 660 14.32 25.93 -6.31
N GLY A 661 14.10 27.17 -6.74
CA GLY A 661 13.59 28.24 -5.88
C GLY A 661 12.18 28.00 -5.35
N SER A 662 11.37 27.14 -5.99
CA SER A 662 10.02 26.79 -5.54
C SER A 662 9.95 25.61 -4.57
N VAL A 663 11.06 24.93 -4.29
CA VAL A 663 11.09 23.78 -3.39
C VAL A 663 10.92 24.23 -1.93
N ASP A 664 9.94 23.66 -1.21
CA ASP A 664 9.76 23.91 0.23
C ASP A 664 10.85 23.21 1.04
N ALA A 665 11.88 23.98 1.40
CA ALA A 665 13.02 23.54 2.17
C ALA A 665 13.00 24.00 3.63
N ARG A 666 11.84 24.42 4.18
CA ARG A 666 11.75 24.96 5.54
C ARG A 666 12.28 24.02 6.62
N HIS A 667 12.12 22.71 6.42
CA HIS A 667 12.67 21.72 7.36
C HIS A 667 14.20 21.79 7.47
N LEU A 668 14.91 22.26 6.44
CA LEU A 668 16.37 22.42 6.48
C LEU A 668 16.84 23.65 7.26
N GLU A 669 15.95 24.60 7.58
CA GLU A 669 16.31 25.87 8.22
C GLU A 669 16.98 25.67 9.58
N HIS A 670 16.65 24.59 10.29
CA HIS A 670 17.25 24.25 11.57
C HIS A 670 18.77 24.00 11.48
N TRP A 671 19.24 23.55 10.31
CA TRP A 671 20.67 23.30 10.04
C TRP A 671 21.34 24.42 9.27
N ARG A 672 20.63 25.51 8.94
CA ARG A 672 21.29 26.70 8.42
C ARG A 672 22.11 27.30 9.56
N GLY A 673 23.40 26.97 9.60
CA GLY A 673 24.36 27.67 10.45
C GLY A 673 24.14 29.17 10.24
N HIS A 674 23.91 29.91 11.33
CA HIS A 674 23.79 31.37 11.27
C HIS A 674 25.05 31.91 10.58
N GLN A 675 24.94 32.31 9.31
CA GLN A 675 26.01 33.04 8.66
C GLN A 675 26.06 34.41 9.34
N PRO A 676 27.18 34.82 9.95
CA PRO A 676 27.38 36.23 10.22
C PRO A 676 27.38 36.94 8.86
N GLY A 677 26.48 37.91 8.72
CA GLY A 677 26.28 38.69 7.49
C GLY A 677 27.44 39.58 7.10
#